data_AF-A0A954L9B8-F1
#
_entry.id   AF-A0A954L9B8-F1
#
_cell.length_a   1.000
_cell.length_b   1.000
_cell.length_c   1.000
_cell.angle_alpha   90.00
_cell.angle_beta   90.00
_cell.angle_gamma   90.00
#
_symmetry.space_group_name_H-M   'P 1'
#
loop_
_entity.id
_entity.type
_entity.pdbx_description
1 polymer ?
#
loop_
_entity_poly.entity_id
_entity_poly.type
_entity_poly.pdbx_seq_one_letter_code
_entity_poly.pdbx_strand_id
1 'polypeptide(L)'
;MPHGGTSTFYDAQVIEDGVLRKEPEYLTDFWTRHAVRFIEQQAQQDEKQPFFLFLSYNGPYALSRLLLREGRNRHAADYRNQPLLSFPREATHPWQLHNRDFHNNPISIQRVATEVSGVDDGVGTVMQTLQEQGFAENTVVIFLADQGWAGGHGGFFGMGDHTQPVTARDPMMKIPLIWHHPGRIKAGQRSQQLVANYDVMPSVLSYLGLGEQMPQQPVSPGTSFTSELQGAKTDQLHPAIFYEFESLRCVRTRTHKLVMRYPNGPDELYDLQQDPEEFNNLVTQPAAVALREELRQQLDTFFSTYASPQYDLWHGGGSQTVLYDGIEEELAQEVPVTPPDLPDGYQPHTFELPDGFESKLVAGPPLVTHPTMGCFDHQGRLYVCNNAGVNLSAAELEAELPNAIHQLTDTDGDGVFDRSTVFADRMTFPMGGVWHRGSLYVASPPSIWKLTDTDDDGVADERQILVDHFGYTGNAASIHGCFVGPDGRLYWCDGYHGHEFRDKDGNVTSKREGSYLFSCRPDGTDVRHFCGGGMDNPVEVDLTDEADVIGTVNILFTRPRSDCLVHWQYGGVYPHRERVLEELRLSGNLLGPVHDFGHVAVSGTARYRSGVIDHRWQDNYFATQFNQGRIVRVELDRRGSSFSAIERQFLSCNSRDFHPTDVLEDADG
;
A
#
# COMPACT_ATOMS: atom_id res chain seq x y z
N MET A 1 18.58 13.87 -22.88
CA MET A 1 17.76 12.90 -23.63
C MET A 1 16.48 12.73 -22.83
N PRO A 2 15.28 12.57 -23.43
CA PRO A 2 14.10 12.24 -22.64
C PRO A 2 14.43 11.03 -21.77
N HIS A 3 14.05 11.09 -20.50
CA HIS A 3 14.24 9.98 -19.56
C HIS A 3 13.57 8.74 -20.17
N GLY A 4 14.25 7.59 -20.16
CA GLY A 4 13.81 6.37 -20.86
C GLY A 4 12.52 5.72 -20.33
N GLY A 5 11.74 6.41 -19.49
CA GLY A 5 10.49 5.94 -18.90
C GLY A 5 9.26 6.69 -19.43
N THR A 6 8.10 6.03 -19.45
CA THR A 6 6.83 6.66 -19.84
C THR A 6 6.15 7.25 -18.61
N SER A 7 6.21 8.58 -18.44
CA SER A 7 5.52 9.30 -17.35
C SER A 7 4.14 9.83 -17.73
N THR A 8 3.79 9.82 -19.01
CA THR A 8 2.48 10.20 -19.56
C THR A 8 2.26 9.61 -20.95
N PHE A 9 1.01 9.35 -21.32
CA PHE A 9 0.61 8.90 -22.67
C PHE A 9 0.11 10.02 -23.58
N TYR A 10 0.06 11.25 -23.04
CA TYR A 10 -0.34 12.46 -23.73
C TYR A 10 0.64 13.55 -23.33
N ASP A 11 0.85 14.54 -24.18
CA ASP A 11 1.71 15.67 -23.82
C ASP A 11 3.14 15.23 -23.46
N ALA A 12 3.58 14.08 -23.97
CA ALA A 12 4.88 13.48 -23.67
C ALA A 12 5.98 14.13 -24.51
N GLN A 13 7.21 14.12 -24.00
CA GLN A 13 8.37 14.46 -24.83
C GLN A 13 8.71 13.28 -25.75
N VAL A 14 8.74 13.54 -27.05
CA VAL A 14 9.16 12.57 -28.07
C VAL A 14 10.36 13.11 -28.82
N ILE A 15 11.23 12.20 -29.29
CA ILE A 15 12.26 12.51 -30.28
C ILE A 15 11.72 12.06 -31.64
N GLU A 16 11.53 13.01 -32.55
CA GLU A 16 11.16 12.75 -33.93
C GLU A 16 12.23 13.39 -34.84
N ASP A 17 12.88 12.58 -35.68
CA ASP A 17 13.96 13.01 -36.57
C ASP A 17 15.09 13.78 -35.85
N GLY A 18 15.43 13.36 -34.63
CA GLY A 18 16.44 13.99 -33.79
C GLY A 18 15.99 15.27 -33.08
N VAL A 19 14.73 15.69 -33.25
CA VAL A 19 14.16 16.88 -32.62
C VAL A 19 13.29 16.47 -31.44
N LEU A 20 13.58 17.05 -30.27
CA LEU A 20 12.75 16.89 -29.09
C LEU A 20 11.53 17.82 -29.19
N ARG A 21 10.32 17.27 -29.07
CA ARG A 21 9.09 18.07 -28.99
C ARG A 21 8.06 17.42 -28.08
N LYS A 22 7.09 18.21 -27.65
CA LYS A 22 5.94 17.73 -26.89
C LYS A 22 4.87 17.23 -27.86
N GLU A 23 4.41 15.99 -27.68
CA GLU A 23 3.37 15.37 -28.50
C GLU A 23 2.04 15.37 -27.74
N PRO A 24 1.05 16.19 -28.15
CA PRO A 24 -0.26 16.24 -27.49
C PRO A 24 -1.16 15.03 -27.81
N GLU A 25 -0.92 14.31 -28.90
CA GLU A 25 -1.68 13.10 -29.26
C GLU A 25 -1.48 11.98 -28.24
N TYR A 26 -2.45 11.07 -28.18
CA TYR A 26 -2.27 9.80 -27.48
C TYR A 26 -1.10 9.03 -28.11
N LEU A 27 -0.06 8.73 -27.34
CA LEU A 27 1.18 8.15 -27.86
C LEU A 27 0.97 6.84 -28.63
N THR A 28 0.03 5.99 -28.21
CA THR A 28 -0.27 4.75 -28.96
C THR A 28 -0.76 5.06 -30.37
N ASP A 29 -1.72 5.98 -30.51
CA ASP A 29 -2.23 6.40 -31.83
C ASP A 29 -1.13 7.09 -32.66
N PHE A 30 -0.30 7.92 -32.00
CA PHE A 30 0.86 8.56 -32.62
C PHE A 30 1.80 7.51 -33.25
N TRP A 31 2.24 6.52 -32.49
CA TRP A 31 3.15 5.48 -32.99
C TRP A 31 2.49 4.56 -34.02
N THR A 32 1.21 4.22 -33.87
CA THR A 32 0.44 3.51 -34.89
C THR A 32 0.44 4.28 -36.21
N ARG A 33 0.18 5.59 -36.18
CA ARG A 33 0.18 6.45 -37.38
C ARG A 33 1.55 6.49 -38.05
N HIS A 34 2.64 6.45 -37.29
CA HIS A 34 3.99 6.34 -37.84
C HIS A 34 4.24 4.98 -38.52
N ALA A 35 3.80 3.89 -37.91
CA ALA A 35 3.87 2.55 -38.50
C ALA A 35 3.07 2.46 -39.82
N VAL A 36 1.84 2.97 -39.84
CA VAL A 36 1.00 3.03 -41.05
C VAL A 36 1.71 3.79 -42.16
N ARG A 37 2.19 5.01 -41.85
CA ARG A 37 2.90 5.85 -42.83
C ARG A 37 4.13 5.14 -43.39
N PHE A 38 4.88 4.45 -42.54
CA PHE A 38 6.04 3.68 -42.97
C PHE A 38 5.64 2.58 -43.96
N ILE A 39 4.60 1.80 -43.64
CA ILE A 39 4.09 0.72 -44.51
C ILE A 39 3.61 1.28 -45.85
N GLU A 40 2.83 2.35 -45.85
CA GLU A 40 2.36 3.02 -47.06
C GLU A 40 3.52 3.56 -47.91
N GLN A 41 4.56 4.10 -47.30
CA GLN A 41 5.77 4.53 -48.01
C GLN A 41 6.48 3.35 -48.69
N GLN A 42 6.60 2.19 -48.02
CA GLN A 42 7.13 0.97 -48.66
C GLN A 42 6.21 0.51 -49.81
N ALA A 43 4.89 0.65 -49.65
CA ALA A 43 3.91 0.34 -50.69
C ALA A 43 4.00 1.25 -51.93
N GLN A 44 4.55 2.46 -51.78
CA GLN A 44 4.73 3.42 -52.87
C GLN A 44 6.08 3.30 -53.60
N GLN A 45 7.07 2.60 -53.05
CA GLN A 45 8.35 2.40 -53.73
C GLN A 45 8.20 1.58 -55.02
N ASP A 46 8.85 2.04 -56.10
CA ASP A 46 8.87 1.36 -57.40
C ASP A 46 9.53 -0.03 -57.31
N GLU A 47 10.60 -0.14 -56.51
CA GLU A 47 11.31 -1.38 -56.22
C GLU A 47 11.12 -1.74 -54.73
N LYS A 48 10.44 -2.85 -54.45
CA LYS A 48 10.18 -3.29 -53.08
C LYS A 48 11.46 -3.82 -52.44
N GLN A 49 11.94 -3.15 -51.40
CA GLN A 49 13.02 -3.63 -50.55
C GLN A 49 12.47 -4.35 -49.30
N PRO A 50 13.20 -5.35 -48.75
CA PRO A 50 12.87 -5.91 -47.44
C PRO A 50 12.89 -4.83 -46.37
N PHE A 51 11.98 -4.89 -45.41
CA PHE A 51 11.91 -3.94 -44.30
C PHE A 51 11.88 -4.64 -42.95
N PHE A 52 12.29 -3.91 -41.92
CA PHE A 52 12.11 -4.25 -40.52
C PHE A 52 11.45 -3.05 -39.83
N LEU A 53 10.31 -3.29 -39.19
CA LEU A 53 9.58 -2.30 -38.41
C LEU A 53 9.56 -2.76 -36.96
N PHE A 54 10.26 -2.03 -36.09
CA PHE A 54 10.17 -2.20 -34.65
C PHE A 54 9.21 -1.14 -34.09
N LEU A 55 8.03 -1.58 -33.69
CA LEU A 55 6.98 -0.71 -33.14
C LEU A 55 6.85 -0.97 -31.64
N SER A 56 7.51 -0.15 -30.83
CA SER A 56 7.48 -0.24 -29.37
C SER A 56 6.44 0.73 -28.81
N TYR A 57 5.23 0.23 -28.52
CA TYR A 57 4.21 1.04 -27.88
C TYR A 57 4.61 1.40 -26.44
N ASN A 58 4.30 2.63 -26.02
CA ASN A 58 4.42 3.03 -24.62
C ASN A 58 3.32 2.38 -23.76
N GLY A 59 2.11 2.19 -24.29
CA GLY A 59 1.02 1.51 -23.57
C GLY A 59 1.30 0.00 -23.41
N PRO A 60 0.84 -0.65 -22.32
CA PRO A 60 0.11 -0.09 -21.19
C PRO A 60 1.04 0.24 -20.01
N TYR A 61 2.21 0.85 -20.22
CA TYR A 61 3.22 1.06 -19.16
C TYR A 61 2.59 1.53 -17.85
N ALA A 62 2.69 0.67 -16.84
CA ALA A 62 1.81 0.64 -15.66
C ALA A 62 2.55 1.07 -14.37
N LEU A 63 3.56 1.93 -14.49
CA LEU A 63 4.54 2.18 -13.41
C LEU A 63 4.59 3.63 -12.92
N SER A 64 3.57 4.42 -13.23
CA SER A 64 3.49 5.81 -12.78
C SER A 64 2.18 6.08 -12.04
N ARG A 65 2.15 7.15 -11.23
CA ARG A 65 0.92 7.62 -10.57
C ARG A 65 -0.21 7.98 -11.56
N LEU A 66 0.03 7.92 -12.88
CA LEU A 66 -1.04 7.90 -13.88
C LEU A 66 -2.05 6.77 -13.65
N LEU A 67 -1.66 5.65 -13.05
CA LEU A 67 -2.58 4.56 -12.74
C LEU A 67 -3.70 4.99 -11.78
N LEU A 68 -3.46 5.97 -10.91
CA LEU A 68 -4.48 6.54 -10.04
C LEU A 68 -5.44 7.49 -10.75
N ARG A 69 -5.30 7.66 -12.07
CA ARG A 69 -6.14 8.54 -12.89
C ARG A 69 -6.87 7.72 -13.93
N GLU A 70 -8.13 8.06 -14.19
CA GLU A 70 -8.91 7.37 -15.22
C GLU A 70 -8.22 7.39 -16.59
N GLY A 71 -8.45 6.32 -17.36
CA GLY A 71 -8.14 6.26 -18.78
C GLY A 71 -8.61 7.50 -19.54
N ARG A 72 -7.81 8.01 -20.48
CA ARG A 72 -8.22 9.13 -21.37
C ARG A 72 -8.52 8.70 -22.80
N ASN A 73 -8.14 7.48 -23.18
CA ASN A 73 -8.43 6.99 -24.53
C ASN A 73 -9.90 6.58 -24.67
N ARG A 74 -10.30 6.24 -25.90
CA ARG A 74 -11.68 5.91 -26.28
C ARG A 74 -12.32 4.73 -25.53
N HIS A 75 -11.53 3.86 -24.89
CA HIS A 75 -12.02 2.70 -24.14
C HIS A 75 -12.24 2.94 -22.65
N ALA A 76 -11.90 4.13 -22.13
CA ALA A 76 -12.00 4.42 -20.70
C ALA A 76 -13.41 4.15 -20.14
N ALA A 77 -14.45 4.47 -20.92
CA ALA A 77 -15.83 4.25 -20.54
C ALA A 77 -16.23 2.76 -20.52
N ASP A 78 -15.61 1.92 -21.36
CA ASP A 78 -15.94 0.49 -21.49
C ASP A 78 -15.61 -0.27 -20.19
N TYR A 79 -14.56 0.19 -19.49
CA TYR A 79 -14.04 -0.47 -18.29
C TYR A 79 -14.61 0.05 -16.97
N ARG A 80 -15.33 1.16 -16.98
CA ARG A 80 -15.97 1.70 -15.75
C ARG A 80 -16.92 0.67 -15.16
N ASN A 81 -16.73 0.36 -13.88
CA ASN A 81 -17.55 -0.59 -13.10
C ASN A 81 -17.56 -2.03 -13.64
N GLN A 82 -16.61 -2.41 -14.50
CA GLN A 82 -16.47 -3.80 -14.94
C GLN A 82 -15.77 -4.66 -13.88
N PRO A 83 -16.11 -5.96 -13.78
CA PRO A 83 -15.53 -6.84 -12.76
C PRO A 83 -14.04 -7.13 -12.98
N LEU A 84 -13.57 -7.09 -14.23
CA LEU A 84 -12.15 -7.24 -14.61
C LEU A 84 -11.46 -8.43 -13.92
N LEU A 85 -12.01 -9.63 -14.10
CA LEU A 85 -11.58 -10.86 -13.41
C LEU A 85 -10.12 -11.28 -13.69
N SER A 86 -9.51 -10.77 -14.78
CA SER A 86 -8.08 -10.96 -15.07
C SER A 86 -7.16 -10.20 -14.10
N PHE A 87 -7.73 -9.39 -13.23
CA PHE A 87 -7.06 -8.72 -12.12
C PHE A 87 -7.68 -9.29 -10.84
N PRO A 88 -7.10 -10.34 -10.24
CA PRO A 88 -7.62 -10.86 -8.97
C PRO A 88 -7.53 -9.80 -7.86
N ARG A 89 -8.34 -9.98 -6.81
CA ARG A 89 -8.44 -9.04 -5.67
C ARG A 89 -7.92 -9.67 -4.38
N GLU A 90 -6.71 -10.22 -4.46
CA GLU A 90 -6.07 -10.88 -3.31
C GLU A 90 -5.55 -9.85 -2.31
N ALA A 91 -5.31 -10.29 -1.07
CA ALA A 91 -4.67 -9.44 -0.07
C ALA A 91 -3.25 -9.05 -0.54
N THR A 92 -2.79 -7.85 -0.17
CA THR A 92 -1.44 -7.42 -0.54
C THR A 92 -0.41 -8.31 0.11
N HIS A 93 0.49 -8.87 -0.70
CA HIS A 93 1.56 -9.72 -0.22
C HIS A 93 2.54 -8.89 0.64
N PRO A 94 3.07 -9.42 1.76
CA PRO A 94 3.99 -8.69 2.63
C PRO A 94 5.23 -8.14 1.91
N TRP A 95 5.71 -8.85 0.89
CA TRP A 95 6.84 -8.41 0.08
C TRP A 95 6.51 -7.29 -0.92
N GLN A 96 5.25 -6.89 -1.10
CA GLN A 96 4.93 -5.76 -1.97
C GLN A 96 5.43 -4.45 -1.32
N LEU A 97 6.48 -3.87 -1.92
CA LEU A 97 7.09 -2.63 -1.44
C LEU A 97 6.47 -1.42 -2.15
N HIS A 98 6.60 -1.37 -3.47
CA HIS A 98 6.06 -0.27 -4.30
C HIS A 98 4.63 -0.57 -4.79
N ASN A 99 3.94 0.40 -5.41
CA ASN A 99 2.61 0.24 -6.02
C ASN A 99 1.48 -0.29 -5.11
N ARG A 100 1.65 -0.23 -3.78
CA ARG A 100 0.64 -0.71 -2.81
C ARG A 100 -0.69 0.03 -2.95
N ASP A 101 -0.63 1.31 -3.29
CA ASP A 101 -1.75 2.21 -3.59
C ASP A 101 -2.51 1.85 -4.89
N PHE A 102 -1.85 1.16 -5.82
CA PHE A 102 -2.47 0.67 -7.06
C PHE A 102 -3.16 -0.68 -6.87
N HIS A 103 -2.69 -1.49 -5.92
CA HIS A 103 -3.25 -2.81 -5.67
C HIS A 103 -4.71 -2.72 -5.22
N ASN A 104 -5.58 -3.49 -5.87
CA ASN A 104 -7.04 -3.51 -5.65
C ASN A 104 -7.75 -2.18 -5.94
N ASN A 105 -7.03 -1.15 -6.41
CA ASN A 105 -7.60 0.13 -6.80
C ASN A 105 -8.35 0.00 -8.13
N PRO A 106 -9.68 0.21 -8.15
CA PRO A 106 -10.47 0.06 -9.37
C PRO A 106 -9.99 0.97 -10.51
N ILE A 107 -9.50 2.18 -10.20
CA ILE A 107 -9.01 3.13 -11.22
C ILE A 107 -7.74 2.58 -11.86
N SER A 108 -6.78 2.11 -11.07
CA SER A 108 -5.53 1.52 -11.57
C SER A 108 -5.78 0.33 -12.48
N ILE A 109 -6.66 -0.57 -12.06
CA ILE A 109 -7.02 -1.77 -12.84
C ILE A 109 -7.75 -1.40 -14.14
N GLN A 110 -8.72 -0.48 -14.07
CA GLN A 110 -9.42 0.02 -15.25
C GLN A 110 -8.47 0.73 -16.21
N ARG A 111 -7.51 1.50 -15.67
CA ARG A 111 -6.52 2.22 -16.46
C ARG A 111 -5.64 1.25 -17.24
N VAL A 112 -5.12 0.20 -16.62
CA VAL A 112 -4.32 -0.83 -17.34
C VAL A 112 -5.15 -1.46 -18.46
N ALA A 113 -6.38 -1.90 -18.17
CA ALA A 113 -7.26 -2.47 -19.18
C ALA A 113 -7.54 -1.49 -20.35
N THR A 114 -7.78 -0.23 -20.03
CA THR A 114 -8.02 0.84 -21.00
C THR A 114 -6.83 1.03 -21.95
N GLU A 115 -5.61 1.05 -21.42
CA GLU A 115 -4.40 1.22 -22.22
C GLU A 115 -4.09 -0.02 -23.06
N VAL A 116 -4.38 -1.23 -22.56
CA VAL A 116 -4.27 -2.47 -23.34
C VAL A 116 -5.18 -2.44 -24.57
N SER A 117 -6.43 -1.99 -24.45
CA SER A 117 -7.31 -1.85 -25.62
C SER A 117 -6.83 -0.82 -26.63
N GLY A 118 -6.23 0.28 -26.16
CA GLY A 118 -5.59 1.25 -27.06
C GLY A 118 -4.49 0.60 -27.91
N VAL A 119 -3.69 -0.29 -27.31
CA VAL A 119 -2.68 -1.07 -28.03
C VAL A 119 -3.33 -2.06 -29.01
N ASP A 120 -4.41 -2.74 -28.60
CA ASP A 120 -5.15 -3.68 -29.45
C ASP A 120 -5.67 -3.00 -30.73
N ASP A 121 -6.25 -1.81 -30.62
CA ASP A 121 -6.67 -0.99 -31.77
C ASP A 121 -5.50 -0.64 -32.69
N GLY A 122 -4.36 -0.26 -32.10
CA GLY A 122 -3.15 0.06 -32.85
C GLY A 122 -2.62 -1.14 -33.64
N VAL A 123 -2.61 -2.33 -33.01
CA VAL A 123 -2.29 -3.60 -33.68
C VAL A 123 -3.28 -3.88 -34.81
N GLY A 124 -4.58 -3.75 -34.55
CA GLY A 124 -5.63 -3.94 -35.56
C GLY A 124 -5.44 -3.03 -36.78
N THR A 125 -5.11 -1.76 -36.56
CA THR A 125 -4.85 -0.77 -37.60
C THR A 125 -3.62 -1.12 -38.45
N VAL A 126 -2.51 -1.54 -37.82
CA VAL A 126 -1.31 -1.99 -38.53
C VAL A 126 -1.59 -3.23 -39.36
N MET A 127 -2.30 -4.21 -38.78
CA MET A 127 -2.69 -5.45 -39.45
C MET A 127 -3.58 -5.19 -40.67
N GLN A 128 -4.57 -4.32 -40.52
CA GLN A 128 -5.44 -3.90 -41.63
C GLN A 128 -4.64 -3.19 -42.73
N THR A 129 -3.71 -2.30 -42.35
CA THR A 129 -2.86 -1.59 -43.33
C THR A 129 -1.99 -2.55 -44.12
N LEU A 130 -1.36 -3.55 -43.47
CA LEU A 130 -0.60 -4.59 -44.17
C LEU A 130 -1.48 -5.35 -45.17
N GLN A 131 -2.74 -5.61 -44.83
CA GLN A 131 -3.69 -6.27 -45.73
C GLN A 131 -4.07 -5.38 -46.93
N GLU A 132 -4.45 -4.12 -46.68
CA GLU A 132 -4.87 -3.17 -47.70
C GLU A 132 -3.74 -2.84 -48.69
N GLN A 133 -2.50 -2.74 -48.21
CA GLN A 133 -1.32 -2.50 -49.03
C GLN A 133 -0.75 -3.78 -49.67
N GLY A 134 -1.37 -4.95 -49.45
CA GLY A 134 -0.97 -6.22 -50.07
C GLY A 134 0.30 -6.84 -49.49
N PHE A 135 0.73 -6.46 -48.29
CA PHE A 135 1.91 -6.97 -47.60
C PHE A 135 1.64 -8.13 -46.63
N ALA A 136 0.38 -8.43 -46.32
CA ALA A 136 0.01 -9.40 -45.29
C ALA A 136 0.65 -10.80 -45.47
N GLU A 137 0.68 -11.34 -46.70
CA GLU A 137 1.25 -12.67 -46.96
C GLU A 137 2.78 -12.72 -47.02
N ASN A 138 3.46 -11.55 -47.06
CA ASN A 138 4.91 -11.44 -47.15
C ASN A 138 5.52 -10.76 -45.92
N THR A 139 4.74 -10.62 -44.84
CA THR A 139 5.18 -10.01 -43.58
C THR A 139 4.94 -11.00 -42.45
N VAL A 140 6.00 -11.35 -41.73
CA VAL A 140 5.87 -11.99 -40.42
C VAL A 140 5.67 -10.91 -39.37
N VAL A 141 4.56 -10.98 -38.64
CA VAL A 141 4.25 -10.08 -37.53
C VAL A 141 4.48 -10.85 -36.24
N ILE A 142 5.26 -10.24 -35.34
CA ILE A 142 5.59 -10.79 -34.03
C ILE A 142 5.08 -9.80 -32.98
N PHE A 143 4.12 -10.24 -32.17
CA PHE A 143 3.66 -9.49 -31.00
C PHE A 143 4.25 -10.11 -29.75
N LEU A 144 4.97 -9.31 -28.97
CA LEU A 144 5.62 -9.72 -27.73
C LEU A 144 5.68 -8.57 -26.73
N ALA A 145 5.96 -8.88 -25.47
CA ALA A 145 6.28 -7.90 -24.43
C ALA A 145 7.73 -8.06 -23.95
N ASP A 146 8.26 -7.02 -23.32
CA ASP A 146 9.57 -7.03 -22.68
C ASP A 146 9.58 -7.86 -21.39
N GLN A 147 8.50 -7.77 -20.60
CA GLN A 147 8.35 -8.44 -19.30
C GLN A 147 6.88 -8.72 -18.94
N GLY A 148 6.69 -9.58 -17.92
CA GLY A 148 5.38 -9.82 -17.34
C GLY A 148 4.99 -8.72 -16.34
N TRP A 149 3.76 -8.79 -15.83
CA TRP A 149 3.25 -7.87 -14.84
C TRP A 149 2.11 -8.51 -14.05
N ALA A 150 2.19 -8.46 -12.72
CA ALA A 150 1.17 -8.97 -11.83
C ALA A 150 0.10 -7.88 -11.58
N GLY A 151 -1.17 -8.19 -11.88
CA GLY A 151 -2.32 -7.30 -11.62
C GLY A 151 -3.16 -7.68 -10.41
N GLY A 152 -2.54 -8.16 -9.34
CA GLY A 152 -3.17 -8.69 -8.11
C GLY A 152 -2.90 -10.18 -7.85
N HIS A 153 -2.22 -10.87 -8.75
CA HIS A 153 -1.96 -12.32 -8.65
C HIS A 153 -0.95 -12.58 -7.53
N GLY A 154 -1.25 -13.51 -6.62
CA GLY A 154 -0.39 -13.81 -5.47
C GLY A 154 -0.27 -12.64 -4.48
N GLY A 155 -1.21 -11.69 -4.53
CA GLY A 155 -1.15 -10.46 -3.75
C GLY A 155 -0.19 -9.38 -4.26
N PHE A 156 0.32 -9.51 -5.49
CA PHE A 156 1.27 -8.57 -6.07
C PHE A 156 0.68 -7.68 -7.18
N PHE A 157 1.10 -6.42 -7.21
CA PHE A 157 0.71 -5.44 -8.24
C PHE A 157 1.95 -4.75 -8.84
N GLY A 158 2.48 -5.29 -9.94
CA GLY A 158 3.73 -4.80 -10.53
C GLY A 158 4.64 -5.88 -11.12
N MET A 159 5.91 -5.53 -11.26
CA MET A 159 7.02 -6.35 -11.72
C MET A 159 7.88 -6.78 -10.51
N GLY A 160 8.91 -7.58 -10.76
CA GLY A 160 9.73 -8.20 -9.71
C GLY A 160 10.49 -7.21 -8.81
N ASP A 161 10.85 -6.04 -9.33
CA ASP A 161 11.56 -4.95 -8.64
C ASP A 161 10.66 -4.07 -7.77
N HIS A 162 9.34 -4.25 -7.82
CA HIS A 162 8.43 -3.58 -6.89
C HIS A 162 8.26 -4.35 -5.57
N THR A 163 8.97 -5.46 -5.39
CA THR A 163 8.90 -6.28 -4.19
C THR A 163 10.21 -6.24 -3.44
N GLN A 164 10.13 -6.39 -2.11
CA GLN A 164 11.29 -6.62 -1.26
C GLN A 164 11.08 -7.88 -0.43
N PRO A 165 11.91 -8.93 -0.62
CA PRO A 165 12.98 -9.01 -1.64
C PRO A 165 12.44 -9.00 -3.08
N VAL A 166 13.27 -8.64 -4.06
CA VAL A 166 12.96 -8.73 -5.50
C VAL A 166 12.46 -10.14 -5.82
N THR A 167 11.41 -10.30 -6.63
CA THR A 167 10.81 -11.61 -6.93
C THR A 167 10.76 -11.95 -8.42
N ALA A 168 10.58 -13.23 -8.73
CA ALA A 168 10.51 -13.77 -10.09
C ALA A 168 9.30 -14.72 -10.24
N ARG A 169 8.12 -14.22 -9.85
CA ARG A 169 6.85 -14.94 -10.00
C ARG A 169 6.48 -15.07 -11.47
N ASP A 170 5.80 -16.14 -11.85
CA ASP A 170 5.42 -16.38 -13.24
C ASP A 170 4.62 -15.21 -13.85
N PRO A 171 3.65 -14.56 -13.16
CA PRO A 171 2.98 -13.37 -13.68
C PRO A 171 3.93 -12.22 -14.05
N MET A 172 5.09 -12.11 -13.40
CA MET A 172 6.09 -11.06 -13.65
C MET A 172 7.12 -11.45 -14.71
N MET A 173 7.30 -12.75 -14.97
CA MET A 173 8.22 -13.25 -15.99
C MET A 173 7.54 -13.57 -17.33
N LYS A 174 6.28 -13.99 -17.29
CA LYS A 174 5.58 -14.58 -18.43
C LYS A 174 4.96 -13.52 -19.31
N ILE A 175 5.39 -13.49 -20.57
CA ILE A 175 4.93 -12.55 -21.59
C ILE A 175 4.03 -13.21 -22.63
N PRO A 176 3.17 -12.43 -23.33
CA PRO A 176 2.62 -12.87 -24.61
C PRO A 176 3.73 -13.00 -25.66
N LEU A 177 3.63 -14.03 -26.52
CA LEU A 177 4.43 -14.17 -27.73
C LEU A 177 3.56 -14.78 -28.83
N ILE A 178 3.25 -13.99 -29.86
CA ILE A 178 2.38 -14.39 -30.96
C ILE A 178 3.13 -14.16 -32.27
N TRP A 179 3.20 -15.21 -33.09
CA TRP A 179 3.75 -15.15 -34.44
C TRP A 179 2.63 -15.31 -35.45
N HIS A 180 2.59 -14.41 -36.42
CA HIS A 180 1.57 -14.42 -37.47
C HIS A 180 2.23 -14.21 -38.84
N HIS A 181 2.08 -15.20 -39.72
CA HIS A 181 2.50 -15.11 -41.12
C HIS A 181 1.53 -15.93 -41.97
N PRO A 182 0.51 -15.28 -42.58
CA PRO A 182 -0.49 -15.93 -43.41
C PRO A 182 0.12 -16.84 -44.47
N GLY A 183 -0.43 -18.05 -44.62
CA GLY A 183 0.04 -19.04 -45.61
C GLY A 183 1.38 -19.71 -45.28
N ARG A 184 2.11 -19.27 -44.24
CA ARG A 184 3.41 -19.84 -43.83
C ARG A 184 3.38 -20.46 -42.45
N ILE A 185 2.71 -19.81 -41.49
CA ILE A 185 2.50 -20.32 -40.13
C ILE A 185 1.04 -20.77 -40.03
N LYS A 186 0.83 -21.99 -39.51
CA LYS A 186 -0.52 -22.53 -39.33
C LYS A 186 -1.27 -21.72 -38.26
N ALA A 187 -2.46 -21.21 -38.61
CA ALA A 187 -3.28 -20.43 -37.71
C ALA A 187 -3.81 -21.25 -36.51
N GLY A 188 -4.07 -20.56 -35.39
CA GLY A 188 -4.72 -21.12 -34.21
C GLY A 188 -3.92 -22.18 -33.46
N GLN A 189 -2.62 -22.30 -33.70
CA GLN A 189 -1.75 -23.21 -32.95
C GLN A 189 -1.34 -22.61 -31.61
N ARG A 190 -1.11 -23.46 -30.60
CA ARG A 190 -0.52 -23.10 -29.31
C ARG A 190 0.65 -24.04 -29.06
N SER A 191 1.85 -23.49 -28.84
CA SER A 191 3.00 -24.28 -28.42
C SER A 191 3.10 -24.29 -26.89
N GLN A 192 3.57 -25.42 -26.35
CA GLN A 192 3.91 -25.56 -24.93
C GLN A 192 5.43 -25.47 -24.74
N GLN A 193 6.19 -25.12 -25.78
CA GLN A 193 7.63 -24.98 -25.72
C GLN A 193 8.01 -23.88 -24.72
N LEU A 194 8.98 -24.14 -23.85
CA LEU A 194 9.57 -23.09 -23.04
C LEU A 194 10.46 -22.25 -23.94
N VAL A 195 10.21 -20.95 -23.96
CA VAL A 195 10.94 -19.96 -24.76
C VAL A 195 11.16 -18.72 -23.91
N ALA A 196 12.28 -18.02 -24.14
CA ALA A 196 12.62 -16.75 -23.51
C ALA A 196 12.95 -15.68 -24.56
N ASN A 197 13.07 -14.42 -24.14
CA ASN A 197 13.35 -13.31 -25.06
C ASN A 197 14.66 -13.48 -25.84
N TYR A 198 15.68 -14.10 -25.24
CA TYR A 198 16.94 -14.38 -25.92
C TYR A 198 16.80 -15.39 -27.09
N ASP A 199 15.70 -16.15 -27.17
CA ASP A 199 15.41 -17.08 -28.27
C ASP A 199 14.81 -16.39 -29.51
N VAL A 200 14.33 -15.14 -29.38
CA VAL A 200 13.63 -14.43 -30.46
C VAL A 200 14.58 -14.12 -31.61
N MET A 201 15.74 -13.52 -31.35
CA MET A 201 16.72 -13.17 -32.39
C MET A 201 17.17 -14.38 -33.22
N PRO A 202 17.66 -15.50 -32.63
CA PRO A 202 18.04 -16.68 -33.41
C PRO A 202 16.84 -17.28 -34.15
N SER A 203 15.63 -17.21 -33.60
CA SER A 203 14.42 -17.69 -34.26
C SER A 203 14.03 -16.84 -35.46
N VAL A 204 14.07 -15.50 -35.36
CA VAL A 204 13.80 -14.59 -36.48
C VAL A 204 14.79 -14.83 -37.61
N LEU A 205 16.10 -14.84 -37.30
CA LEU A 205 17.14 -15.07 -38.30
C LEU A 205 16.98 -16.43 -38.96
N SER A 206 16.81 -17.50 -38.18
CA SER A 206 16.61 -18.85 -38.71
C SER A 206 15.35 -18.95 -39.57
N TYR A 207 14.24 -18.36 -39.15
CA TYR A 207 12.97 -18.35 -39.88
C TYR A 207 13.08 -17.64 -41.24
N LEU A 208 13.87 -16.57 -41.31
CA LEU A 208 14.15 -15.82 -42.53
C LEU A 208 15.25 -16.45 -43.42
N GLY A 209 15.82 -17.58 -43.01
CA GLY A 209 16.94 -18.21 -43.72
C GLY A 209 18.29 -17.49 -43.55
N LEU A 210 18.41 -16.66 -42.51
CA LEU A 210 19.56 -15.84 -42.16
C LEU A 210 20.28 -16.36 -40.90
N GLY A 211 20.09 -17.61 -40.51
CA GLY A 211 20.67 -18.18 -39.28
C GLY A 211 22.20 -18.08 -39.21
N GLU A 212 22.89 -18.13 -40.36
CA GLU A 212 24.34 -17.95 -40.45
C GLU A 212 24.81 -16.53 -40.10
N GLN A 213 23.89 -15.54 -40.06
CA GLN A 213 24.17 -14.16 -39.68
C GLN A 213 24.12 -13.93 -38.16
N MET A 214 23.82 -14.96 -37.36
CA MET A 214 23.82 -14.84 -35.91
C MET A 214 25.21 -14.41 -35.41
N PRO A 215 25.31 -13.34 -34.60
CA PRO A 215 26.58 -12.93 -34.01
C PRO A 215 27.22 -14.08 -33.23
N GLN A 216 28.52 -14.26 -33.43
CA GLN A 216 29.30 -15.31 -32.75
C GLN A 216 29.87 -14.84 -31.41
N GLN A 217 29.90 -13.53 -31.15
CA GLN A 217 30.43 -12.91 -29.94
C GLN A 217 29.61 -11.64 -29.58
N PRO A 218 29.11 -11.51 -28.33
CA PRO A 218 29.07 -12.59 -27.32
C PRO A 218 28.20 -13.76 -27.80
N VAL A 219 28.46 -14.95 -27.26
CA VAL A 219 27.66 -16.14 -27.58
C VAL A 219 26.27 -15.95 -26.98
N SER A 220 25.23 -15.99 -27.82
CA SER A 220 23.84 -15.92 -27.34
C SER A 220 23.46 -17.20 -26.60
N PRO A 221 22.75 -17.12 -25.45
CA PRO A 221 22.16 -18.29 -24.81
C PRO A 221 20.93 -18.83 -25.56
N GLY A 222 20.42 -18.09 -26.55
CA GLY A 222 19.18 -18.41 -27.22
C GLY A 222 19.31 -19.48 -28.30
N THR A 223 18.22 -20.21 -28.48
CA THR A 223 18.09 -21.26 -29.48
C THR A 223 16.87 -21.02 -30.35
N SER A 224 16.99 -21.32 -31.64
CA SER A 224 15.90 -21.13 -32.58
C SER A 224 14.76 -22.13 -32.32
N PHE A 225 13.53 -21.63 -32.16
CA PHE A 225 12.30 -22.42 -32.16
C PHE A 225 11.59 -22.39 -33.54
N THR A 226 12.32 -22.10 -34.63
CA THR A 226 11.74 -22.03 -35.99
C THR A 226 11.01 -23.31 -36.41
N SER A 227 11.47 -24.48 -35.93
CA SER A 227 10.81 -25.77 -36.15
C SER A 227 9.36 -25.80 -35.65
N GLU A 228 9.09 -25.19 -34.49
CA GLU A 228 7.73 -25.06 -33.92
C GLU A 228 6.83 -24.22 -34.84
N LEU A 229 7.34 -23.11 -35.37
CA LEU A 229 6.62 -22.23 -36.29
C LEU A 229 6.25 -22.94 -37.61
N GLN A 230 7.10 -23.86 -38.04
CA GLN A 230 6.91 -24.66 -39.26
C GLN A 230 6.08 -25.94 -39.00
N GLY A 231 5.63 -26.17 -37.76
CA GLY A 231 4.84 -27.34 -37.39
C GLY A 231 5.62 -28.66 -37.39
N ALA A 232 6.96 -28.60 -37.37
CA ALA A 232 7.80 -29.76 -37.18
C ALA A 232 7.71 -30.20 -35.71
N LYS A 233 7.41 -31.48 -35.47
CA LYS A 233 7.52 -32.04 -34.11
C LYS A 233 9.00 -32.07 -33.74
N THR A 234 9.38 -31.31 -32.73
CA THR A 234 10.68 -31.47 -32.09
C THR A 234 10.51 -32.37 -30.87
N ASP A 235 11.33 -33.43 -30.81
CA ASP A 235 11.44 -34.29 -29.63
C ASP A 235 12.32 -33.66 -28.54
N GLN A 236 12.95 -32.51 -28.82
CA GLN A 236 13.84 -31.78 -27.93
C GLN A 236 13.17 -30.48 -27.48
N LEU A 237 12.43 -30.56 -26.38
CA LEU A 237 11.92 -29.38 -25.70
C LEU A 237 13.07 -28.72 -24.93
N HIS A 238 13.20 -27.38 -24.97
CA HIS A 238 14.04 -26.67 -23.99
C HIS A 238 13.72 -27.15 -22.57
N PRO A 239 14.74 -27.61 -21.82
CA PRO A 239 14.52 -28.19 -20.51
C PRO A 239 14.19 -27.12 -19.45
N ALA A 240 14.76 -25.92 -19.60
CA ALA A 240 14.63 -24.81 -18.67
C ALA A 240 14.78 -23.46 -19.38
N ILE A 241 14.26 -22.41 -18.75
CA ILE A 241 14.56 -21.01 -19.05
C ILE A 241 15.25 -20.38 -17.83
N PHE A 242 16.09 -19.40 -18.10
CA PHE A 242 16.87 -18.70 -17.10
C PHE A 242 16.50 -17.23 -17.10
N TYR A 243 16.46 -16.64 -15.90
CA TYR A 243 16.09 -15.26 -15.68
C TYR A 243 17.05 -14.67 -14.64
N GLU A 244 17.44 -13.42 -14.87
CA GLU A 244 18.27 -12.64 -13.97
C GLU A 244 17.65 -11.26 -13.83
N PHE A 245 17.57 -10.79 -12.60
CA PHE A 245 17.25 -9.40 -12.30
C PHE A 245 18.13 -8.98 -11.13
N GLU A 246 19.16 -8.19 -11.43
CA GLU A 246 20.17 -7.74 -10.47
C GLU A 246 20.72 -8.88 -9.60
N SER A 247 20.36 -8.89 -8.31
CA SER A 247 20.83 -9.85 -7.31
C SER A 247 20.07 -11.18 -7.32
N LEU A 248 19.00 -11.29 -8.11
CA LEU A 248 18.17 -12.48 -8.24
C LEU A 248 18.51 -13.25 -9.51
N ARG A 249 18.66 -14.57 -9.36
CA ARG A 249 18.70 -15.52 -10.48
C ARG A 249 17.63 -16.58 -10.33
N CYS A 250 16.99 -16.94 -11.44
CA CYS A 250 15.94 -17.94 -11.48
C CYS A 250 16.18 -18.95 -12.60
N VAL A 251 15.97 -20.23 -12.29
CA VAL A 251 15.83 -21.31 -13.26
C VAL A 251 14.40 -21.85 -13.18
N ARG A 252 13.71 -21.84 -14.31
CA ARG A 252 12.34 -22.36 -14.42
C ARG A 252 12.31 -23.51 -15.42
N THR A 253 11.92 -24.68 -14.95
CA THR A 253 11.61 -25.84 -15.78
C THR A 253 10.11 -25.96 -16.01
N ARG A 254 9.67 -27.01 -16.71
CA ARG A 254 8.23 -27.26 -16.89
C ARG A 254 7.51 -27.59 -15.58
N THR A 255 8.24 -28.10 -14.59
CA THR A 255 7.66 -28.68 -13.38
C THR A 255 8.08 -27.97 -12.11
N HIS A 256 9.23 -27.30 -12.10
CA HIS A 256 9.75 -26.64 -10.90
C HIS A 256 10.43 -25.32 -11.23
N LYS A 257 10.48 -24.43 -10.25
CA LYS A 257 11.21 -23.17 -10.32
C LYS A 257 12.03 -22.95 -9.07
N LEU A 258 13.31 -22.62 -9.25
CA LEU A 258 14.22 -22.22 -8.18
C LEU A 258 14.60 -20.75 -8.39
N VAL A 259 14.45 -19.95 -7.34
CA VAL A 259 14.87 -18.56 -7.25
C VAL A 259 15.94 -18.47 -6.17
N MET A 260 17.11 -17.96 -6.56
CA MET A 260 18.26 -17.74 -5.69
C MET A 260 18.58 -16.25 -5.62
N ARG A 261 18.90 -15.74 -4.43
CA ARG A 261 19.24 -14.32 -4.23
C ARG A 261 20.63 -14.16 -3.62
N TYR A 262 21.30 -13.07 -3.98
CA TYR A 262 22.65 -12.71 -3.53
C TYR A 262 22.67 -11.32 -2.87
N PRO A 263 23.51 -11.05 -1.86
CA PRO A 263 24.32 -12.01 -1.11
C PRO A 263 23.47 -12.88 -0.16
N ASN A 264 22.21 -12.50 0.06
CA ASN A 264 21.32 -13.13 1.01
C ASN A 264 19.99 -13.50 0.35
N GLY A 265 19.32 -14.49 0.93
CA GLY A 265 17.96 -14.89 0.59
C GLY A 265 16.89 -13.87 1.04
N PRO A 266 15.64 -14.33 1.28
CA PRO A 266 15.20 -15.71 1.23
C PRO A 266 15.22 -16.26 -0.20
N ASP A 267 15.65 -17.51 -0.38
CA ASP A 267 15.51 -18.24 -1.64
C ASP A 267 14.10 -18.84 -1.76
N GLU A 268 13.69 -19.24 -2.96
CA GLU A 268 12.38 -19.88 -3.17
C GLU A 268 12.49 -21.09 -4.10
N LEU A 269 11.71 -22.14 -3.80
CA LEU A 269 11.58 -23.33 -4.65
C LEU A 269 10.11 -23.73 -4.74
N TYR A 270 9.59 -23.86 -5.97
CA TYR A 270 8.18 -24.19 -6.22
C TYR A 270 8.03 -25.42 -7.11
N ASP A 271 6.99 -26.22 -6.84
CA ASP A 271 6.46 -27.26 -7.74
C ASP A 271 5.32 -26.65 -8.55
N LEU A 272 5.57 -26.31 -9.81
CA LEU A 272 4.62 -25.63 -10.69
C LEU A 272 3.48 -26.55 -11.19
N GLN A 273 3.56 -27.86 -10.97
CA GLN A 273 2.48 -28.79 -11.32
C GLN A 273 1.43 -28.85 -10.21
N GLN A 274 1.88 -28.89 -8.96
CA GLN A 274 1.01 -28.94 -7.79
C GLN A 274 0.61 -27.55 -7.29
N ASP A 275 1.46 -26.56 -7.53
CA ASP A 275 1.34 -25.20 -7.06
C ASP A 275 1.66 -24.20 -8.19
N PRO A 276 0.82 -24.13 -9.23
CA PRO A 276 1.05 -23.26 -10.40
C PRO A 276 0.97 -21.77 -10.06
N GLU A 277 0.36 -21.41 -8.92
CA GLU A 277 0.29 -20.04 -8.40
C GLU A 277 1.41 -19.73 -7.40
N GLU A 278 2.25 -20.74 -7.09
CA GLU A 278 3.49 -20.64 -6.33
C GLU A 278 3.32 -20.22 -4.86
N PHE A 279 2.26 -20.62 -4.16
CA PHE A 279 2.05 -20.23 -2.75
C PHE A 279 2.93 -21.01 -1.74
N ASN A 280 3.42 -22.19 -2.10
CA ASN A 280 4.08 -23.13 -1.19
C ASN A 280 5.59 -23.20 -1.46
N ASN A 281 6.36 -22.38 -0.75
CA ASN A 281 7.82 -22.39 -0.87
C ASN A 281 8.42 -23.67 -0.22
N LEU A 282 9.05 -24.50 -1.03
CA LEU A 282 9.66 -25.78 -0.65
C LEU A 282 11.15 -25.67 -0.29
N VAL A 283 11.77 -24.49 -0.37
CA VAL A 283 13.24 -24.35 -0.35
C VAL A 283 13.91 -24.87 0.93
N THR A 284 13.19 -24.83 2.05
CA THR A 284 13.64 -25.29 3.37
C THR A 284 13.24 -26.74 3.68
N GLN A 285 12.42 -27.37 2.82
CA GLN A 285 11.91 -28.71 3.06
C GLN A 285 13.02 -29.75 2.87
N PRO A 286 13.25 -30.64 3.86
CA PRO A 286 14.32 -31.65 3.76
C PRO A 286 14.20 -32.55 2.52
N ALA A 287 12.98 -32.83 2.07
CA ALA A 287 12.71 -33.64 0.87
C ALA A 287 13.13 -32.94 -0.43
N ALA A 288 13.25 -31.61 -0.43
CA ALA A 288 13.52 -30.81 -1.63
C ALA A 288 15.02 -30.53 -1.84
N VAL A 289 15.89 -30.94 -0.91
CA VAL A 289 17.34 -30.65 -0.97
C VAL A 289 17.99 -31.14 -2.26
N ALA A 290 17.74 -32.40 -2.65
CA ALA A 290 18.35 -32.96 -3.87
C ALA A 290 17.94 -32.20 -5.13
N LEU A 291 16.65 -31.83 -5.22
CA LEU A 291 16.11 -31.04 -6.34
C LEU A 291 16.68 -29.62 -6.35
N ARG A 292 16.79 -28.98 -5.18
CA ARG A 292 17.37 -27.64 -5.06
C ARG A 292 18.82 -27.62 -5.57
N GLU A 293 19.64 -28.59 -5.18
CA GLU A 293 21.03 -28.66 -5.65
C GLU A 293 21.12 -28.97 -7.16
N GLU A 294 20.22 -29.80 -7.70
CA GLU A 294 20.14 -30.06 -9.14
C GLU A 294 19.84 -28.76 -9.93
N LEU A 295 18.79 -28.03 -9.52
CA LEU A 295 18.41 -26.78 -10.18
C LEU A 295 19.46 -25.69 -10.01
N ARG A 296 20.07 -25.59 -8.82
CA ARG A 296 21.20 -24.68 -8.57
C ARG A 296 22.36 -24.98 -9.50
N GLN A 297 22.72 -26.24 -9.70
CA GLN A 297 23.79 -26.62 -10.62
C GLN A 297 23.48 -26.19 -12.07
N GLN A 298 22.22 -26.31 -12.51
CA GLN A 298 21.81 -25.82 -13.84
C GLN A 298 21.96 -24.30 -13.94
N LEU A 299 21.54 -23.56 -12.91
CA LEU A 299 21.66 -22.11 -12.83
C LEU A 299 23.12 -21.66 -12.88
N ASP A 300 23.98 -22.26 -12.05
CA ASP A 300 25.42 -21.97 -12.01
C ASP A 300 26.10 -22.28 -13.36
N THR A 301 25.72 -23.38 -14.02
CA THR A 301 26.25 -23.76 -15.34
C THR A 301 25.85 -22.75 -16.41
N PHE A 302 24.60 -22.29 -16.40
CA PHE A 302 24.11 -21.31 -17.36
C PHE A 302 24.84 -19.97 -17.20
N PHE A 303 24.85 -19.41 -15.99
CA PHE A 303 25.44 -18.09 -15.77
C PHE A 303 26.97 -18.10 -15.88
N SER A 304 27.66 -19.17 -15.51
CA SER A 304 29.12 -19.29 -15.79
C SER A 304 29.47 -19.32 -17.27
N THR A 305 28.53 -19.70 -18.14
CA THR A 305 28.73 -19.75 -19.60
C THR A 305 28.37 -18.42 -20.27
N TYR A 306 27.26 -17.80 -19.86
CA TYR A 306 26.65 -16.68 -20.59
C TYR A 306 26.66 -15.33 -19.88
N ALA A 307 26.92 -15.28 -18.56
CA ALA A 307 27.01 -14.00 -17.86
C ALA A 307 28.24 -13.22 -18.35
N SER A 308 28.10 -11.90 -18.45
CA SER A 308 29.22 -11.02 -18.74
C SER A 308 30.03 -10.82 -17.45
N PRO A 309 31.32 -11.21 -17.36
CA PRO A 309 32.04 -11.23 -16.09
C PRO A 309 32.08 -9.87 -15.37
N GLN A 310 32.16 -8.78 -16.13
CA GLN A 310 32.17 -7.42 -15.58
C GLN A 310 30.84 -6.99 -14.94
N TYR A 311 29.75 -7.71 -15.22
CA TYR A 311 28.40 -7.43 -14.73
C TYR A 311 27.81 -8.58 -13.90
N ASP A 312 28.64 -9.54 -13.50
CA ASP A 312 28.21 -10.71 -12.74
C ASP A 312 28.38 -10.47 -11.23
N LEU A 313 27.34 -9.92 -10.59
CA LEU A 313 27.33 -9.61 -9.15
C LEU A 313 27.67 -10.83 -8.28
N TRP A 314 27.32 -12.03 -8.73
CA TRP A 314 27.57 -13.28 -8.01
C TRP A 314 29.05 -13.68 -7.98
N HIS A 315 29.86 -13.12 -8.90
CA HIS A 315 31.29 -13.40 -9.02
C HIS A 315 32.15 -12.12 -8.96
N GLY A 316 31.64 -11.06 -8.31
CA GLY A 316 32.39 -9.82 -8.04
C GLY A 316 32.42 -8.81 -9.20
N GLY A 317 31.58 -8.99 -10.21
CA GLY A 317 31.25 -7.96 -11.21
C GLY A 317 30.34 -6.86 -10.62
N GLY A 318 30.10 -5.81 -11.40
CA GLY A 318 29.17 -4.73 -11.06
C GLY A 318 27.75 -4.97 -11.61
N SER A 319 26.88 -3.96 -11.56
CA SER A 319 25.61 -3.98 -12.30
C SER A 319 25.72 -3.23 -13.63
N GLN A 320 24.92 -3.62 -14.63
CA GLN A 320 24.75 -2.85 -15.88
C GLN A 320 23.86 -1.62 -15.67
N THR A 321 23.04 -1.67 -14.63
CA THR A 321 22.22 -0.57 -14.13
C THR A 321 22.89 0.04 -12.91
N VAL A 322 22.39 1.17 -12.44
CA VAL A 322 22.52 1.46 -11.00
C VAL A 322 21.85 0.27 -10.32
N LEU A 323 22.55 -0.46 -9.44
CA LEU A 323 21.89 -1.45 -8.58
C LEU A 323 20.68 -0.74 -7.97
N TYR A 324 19.51 -1.37 -7.97
CA TYR A 324 18.32 -0.84 -7.33
C TYR A 324 18.56 -0.81 -5.81
N ASP A 325 19.35 0.15 -5.37
CA ASP A 325 19.44 0.64 -3.99
C ASP A 325 18.19 1.50 -3.75
N GLY A 326 17.01 0.90 -3.90
CA GLY A 326 15.77 1.67 -4.04
C GLY A 326 15.84 2.62 -5.24
N ILE A 327 14.83 3.49 -5.33
CA ILE A 327 14.85 4.62 -6.25
C ILE A 327 16.06 5.51 -5.88
N GLU A 328 16.71 6.16 -6.86
CA GLU A 328 17.56 7.32 -6.58
C GLU A 328 16.68 8.40 -5.93
N GLU A 329 16.65 8.33 -4.61
CA GLU A 329 16.05 9.31 -3.73
C GLU A 329 16.56 10.71 -4.10
N GLU A 330 17.78 10.92 -4.59
CA GLU A 330 18.26 12.27 -4.92
C GLU A 330 17.51 13.05 -6.03
N LEU A 331 16.62 12.42 -6.82
CA LEU A 331 15.73 13.14 -7.76
C LEU A 331 14.26 13.22 -7.30
N ALA A 332 13.90 12.56 -6.20
CA ALA A 332 12.55 12.54 -5.62
C ALA A 332 12.48 12.77 -4.10
N GLN A 333 13.63 12.88 -3.44
CA GLN A 333 13.82 13.19 -2.04
C GLN A 333 14.67 14.43 -1.93
N GLU A 334 14.19 15.30 -1.06
CA GLU A 334 15.02 16.29 -0.40
C GLU A 334 16.20 15.55 0.25
N VAL A 335 17.38 16.16 0.22
CA VAL A 335 18.57 15.70 0.97
C VAL A 335 18.13 15.16 2.35
N PRO A 336 18.54 13.95 2.78
CA PRO A 336 18.17 13.39 4.08
C PRO A 336 18.33 14.47 5.15
N VAL A 337 17.20 14.89 5.71
CA VAL A 337 17.22 15.91 6.75
C VAL A 337 17.72 15.19 7.96
N THR A 338 18.95 15.48 8.42
CA THR A 338 19.36 14.97 9.72
C THR A 338 18.32 15.41 10.74
N PRO A 339 17.73 14.48 11.52
CA PRO A 339 16.78 14.85 12.56
C PRO A 339 17.38 15.99 13.37
N PRO A 340 16.65 17.11 13.57
CA PRO A 340 17.19 18.23 14.30
C PRO A 340 17.65 17.79 15.70
N ASP A 341 18.83 18.24 16.12
CA ASP A 341 19.37 17.91 17.44
C ASP A 341 18.32 18.23 18.52
N LEU A 342 18.20 17.32 19.49
CA LEU A 342 17.36 17.56 20.66
C LEU A 342 17.82 18.85 21.36
N PRO A 343 16.89 19.71 21.84
CA PRO A 343 17.26 20.93 22.53
C PRO A 343 18.21 20.66 23.72
N ASP A 344 19.17 21.57 23.93
CA ASP A 344 20.11 21.50 25.05
C ASP A 344 19.40 21.24 26.39
N GLY A 345 19.74 20.13 27.04
CA GLY A 345 19.18 19.73 28.33
C GLY A 345 17.93 18.84 28.26
N TYR A 346 17.37 18.57 27.07
CA TYR A 346 16.37 17.53 26.91
C TYR A 346 17.03 16.15 27.07
N GLN A 347 16.40 15.28 27.86
CA GLN A 347 16.87 13.92 28.11
C GLN A 347 15.69 12.97 27.92
N PRO A 348 15.76 12.02 26.97
CA PRO A 348 14.73 11.00 26.82
C PRO A 348 14.53 10.24 28.13
N HIS A 349 13.28 9.95 28.46
CA HIS A 349 12.97 9.12 29.63
C HIS A 349 13.45 7.69 29.42
N THR A 350 13.84 7.03 30.51
CA THR A 350 14.14 5.61 30.52
C THR A 350 12.92 4.82 31.00
N PHE A 351 12.73 3.65 30.40
CA PHE A 351 11.58 2.80 30.66
C PHE A 351 12.02 1.44 31.19
N GLU A 352 11.22 0.90 32.12
CA GLU A 352 11.27 -0.51 32.48
C GLU A 352 10.39 -1.27 31.48
N LEU A 353 10.99 -2.24 30.81
CA LEU A 353 10.39 -3.07 29.76
C LEU A 353 10.61 -4.55 30.06
N PRO A 354 9.83 -5.47 29.45
CA PRO A 354 10.09 -6.90 29.55
C PRO A 354 11.40 -7.26 28.82
N ASP A 355 12.02 -8.38 29.22
CA ASP A 355 13.22 -8.88 28.55
C ASP A 355 12.98 -9.07 27.05
N GLY A 356 13.92 -8.60 26.23
CA GLY A 356 13.86 -8.68 24.76
C GLY A 356 13.23 -7.47 24.08
N PHE A 357 12.77 -6.46 24.84
CA PHE A 357 12.23 -5.21 24.31
C PHE A 357 13.20 -4.05 24.49
N GLU A 358 13.18 -3.11 23.55
CA GLU A 358 13.86 -1.83 23.66
C GLU A 358 12.87 -0.68 23.41
N SER A 359 13.18 0.49 23.97
CA SER A 359 12.48 1.75 23.70
C SER A 359 13.42 2.71 23.01
N LYS A 360 12.95 3.32 21.91
CA LYS A 360 13.67 4.37 21.18
C LYS A 360 12.82 5.62 21.10
N LEU A 361 13.46 6.79 21.18
CA LEU A 361 12.80 8.06 20.86
C LEU A 361 12.86 8.23 19.35
N VAL A 362 11.70 8.17 18.70
CA VAL A 362 11.58 8.29 17.23
C VAL A 362 11.18 9.69 16.77
N ALA A 363 10.63 10.52 17.67
CA ALA A 363 10.32 11.92 17.42
C ALA A 363 10.29 12.69 18.73
N GLY A 364 10.85 13.89 18.75
CA GLY A 364 10.83 14.81 19.90
C GLY A 364 10.98 16.26 19.44
N PRO A 365 11.14 17.22 20.36
CA PRO A 365 11.40 18.60 19.98
C PRO A 365 12.68 18.71 19.13
N PRO A 366 12.71 19.54 18.07
CA PRO A 366 11.67 20.50 17.65
C PRO A 366 10.57 19.94 16.74
N LEU A 367 10.60 18.66 16.34
CA LEU A 367 9.61 18.08 15.44
C LEU A 367 8.20 18.05 16.04
N VAL A 368 8.10 17.71 17.32
CA VAL A 368 6.86 17.73 18.09
C VAL A 368 7.17 18.06 19.54
N THR A 369 6.29 18.81 20.21
CA THR A 369 6.58 19.33 21.56
C THR A 369 5.66 18.78 22.64
N HIS A 370 4.35 18.74 22.39
CA HIS A 370 3.37 18.16 23.32
C HIS A 370 2.46 17.20 22.53
N PRO A 371 3.01 16.06 22.06
CA PRO A 371 2.23 15.05 21.38
C PRO A 371 1.18 14.49 22.34
N THR A 372 -0.04 14.29 21.84
CA THR A 372 -1.12 13.68 22.63
C THR A 372 -1.58 12.37 22.02
N MET A 373 -2.34 12.42 20.92
CA MET A 373 -2.84 11.24 20.23
C MET A 373 -2.57 11.34 18.74
N GLY A 374 -2.50 10.21 18.04
CA GLY A 374 -2.16 10.21 16.61
C GLY A 374 -2.64 9.00 15.83
N CYS A 375 -2.33 8.98 14.55
CA CYS A 375 -2.53 7.83 13.68
C CYS A 375 -1.57 7.86 12.50
N PHE A 376 -1.32 6.69 11.92
CA PHE A 376 -0.60 6.57 10.65
C PHE A 376 -1.55 6.67 9.46
N ASP A 377 -1.06 7.24 8.36
CA ASP A 377 -1.66 6.99 7.06
C ASP A 377 -1.08 5.75 6.36
N HIS A 378 -1.65 5.43 5.22
CA HIS A 378 -1.22 4.31 4.37
C HIS A 378 0.23 4.41 3.83
N GLN A 379 0.91 5.56 3.98
CA GLN A 379 2.30 5.78 3.57
C GLN A 379 3.28 5.71 4.76
N GLY A 380 2.78 5.47 5.99
CA GLY A 380 3.61 5.47 7.20
C GLY A 380 3.87 6.87 7.77
N ARG A 381 3.18 7.91 7.27
CA ARG A 381 3.30 9.26 7.86
C ARG A 381 2.48 9.31 9.15
N LEU A 382 3.10 9.79 10.23
CA LEU A 382 2.46 9.89 11.53
C LEU A 382 1.78 11.26 11.69
N TYR A 383 0.46 11.27 11.82
CA TYR A 383 -0.32 12.46 12.14
C TYR A 383 -0.50 12.52 13.65
N VAL A 384 0.06 13.54 14.29
CA VAL A 384 0.05 13.69 15.75
C VAL A 384 -0.56 15.02 16.17
N CYS A 385 -1.47 14.97 17.14
CA CYS A 385 -2.03 16.15 17.76
C CYS A 385 -0.95 16.81 18.65
N ASN A 386 -0.45 17.98 18.23
CA ASN A 386 0.57 18.75 18.92
C ASN A 386 -0.06 19.96 19.61
N ASN A 387 -0.17 19.90 20.93
CA ASN A 387 -0.82 20.93 21.71
C ASN A 387 0.18 22.00 22.20
N ALA A 388 -0.34 23.18 22.53
CA ALA A 388 0.45 24.36 22.89
C ALA A 388 1.05 24.30 24.32
N GLY A 389 0.75 23.26 25.10
CA GLY A 389 1.27 23.09 26.46
C GLY A 389 0.68 24.07 27.49
N VAL A 390 -0.46 24.70 27.17
CA VAL A 390 -1.15 25.67 28.05
C VAL A 390 -2.55 25.19 28.40
N ASN A 391 -3.01 25.54 29.61
CA ASN A 391 -4.37 25.26 30.06
C ASN A 391 -5.26 26.48 29.82
N LEU A 392 -6.06 26.43 28.76
CA LEU A 392 -6.98 27.50 28.37
C LEU A 392 -8.43 27.06 28.56
N SER A 393 -9.31 28.02 28.87
CA SER A 393 -10.76 27.78 28.88
C SER A 393 -11.29 27.57 27.45
N ALA A 394 -12.48 27.01 27.31
CA ALA A 394 -13.12 26.85 25.99
C ALA A 394 -13.18 28.17 25.20
N ALA A 395 -13.57 29.28 25.84
CA ALA A 395 -13.64 30.59 25.20
C ALA A 395 -12.27 31.10 24.72
N GLU A 396 -11.20 30.82 25.46
CA GLU A 396 -9.84 31.17 25.06
C GLU A 396 -9.34 30.27 23.92
N LEU A 397 -9.63 28.96 23.97
CA LEU A 397 -9.28 28.03 22.89
C LEU A 397 -9.97 28.39 21.56
N GLU A 398 -11.24 28.79 21.58
CA GLU A 398 -11.95 29.25 20.38
C GLU A 398 -11.42 30.60 19.86
N ALA A 399 -10.95 31.47 20.75
CA ALA A 399 -10.41 32.77 20.39
C ALA A 399 -8.98 32.68 19.83
N GLU A 400 -8.14 31.83 20.43
CA GLU A 400 -6.71 31.75 20.14
C GLU A 400 -6.37 30.67 19.11
N LEU A 401 -7.12 29.56 19.10
CA LEU A 401 -6.88 28.37 18.27
C LEU A 401 -5.39 27.95 18.28
N PRO A 402 -4.81 27.67 19.46
CA PRO A 402 -3.35 27.61 19.60
C PRO A 402 -2.76 26.25 19.21
N ASN A 403 -3.58 25.25 18.96
CA ASN A 403 -3.16 23.88 18.75
C ASN A 403 -3.09 23.52 17.27
N ALA A 404 -2.33 22.47 16.95
CA ALA A 404 -2.16 22.01 15.59
C ALA A 404 -2.05 20.48 15.50
N ILE A 405 -2.19 19.96 14.29
CA ILE A 405 -1.85 18.58 13.94
C ILE A 405 -0.60 18.64 13.08
N HIS A 406 0.39 17.87 13.46
CA HIS A 406 1.63 17.73 12.71
C HIS A 406 1.64 16.40 11.96
N GLN A 407 2.07 16.43 10.71
CA GLN A 407 2.46 15.24 9.96
C GLN A 407 3.97 15.08 10.13
N LEU A 408 4.39 13.96 10.71
CA LEU A 408 5.77 13.56 10.85
C LEU A 408 6.12 12.56 9.74
N THR A 409 7.30 12.71 9.16
CA THR A 409 7.80 11.85 8.09
C THR A 409 9.24 11.45 8.40
N ASP A 410 9.47 10.15 8.27
CA ASP A 410 10.79 9.54 8.18
C ASP A 410 11.15 9.56 6.69
N THR A 411 12.07 10.45 6.30
CA THR A 411 12.41 10.69 4.90
C THR A 411 13.51 9.76 4.40
N ASP A 412 14.30 9.15 5.29
CA ASP A 412 15.39 8.24 4.94
C ASP A 412 15.11 6.76 5.30
N GLY A 413 13.98 6.48 5.93
CA GLY A 413 13.47 5.15 6.21
C GLY A 413 14.22 4.42 7.32
N ASP A 414 14.88 5.14 8.23
CA ASP A 414 15.66 4.56 9.34
C ASP A 414 14.83 4.21 10.59
N GLY A 415 13.53 4.53 10.59
CA GLY A 415 12.59 4.36 11.69
C GLY A 415 12.56 5.52 12.68
N VAL A 416 13.22 6.64 12.37
CA VAL A 416 13.24 7.88 13.16
C VAL A 416 12.70 9.02 12.29
N PHE A 417 11.65 9.69 12.77
CA PHE A 417 11.10 10.83 12.03
C PHE A 417 12.09 12.00 12.04
N ASP A 418 12.29 12.60 10.87
CA ASP A 418 13.22 13.71 10.68
C ASP A 418 12.55 15.01 10.19
N ARG A 419 11.32 14.90 9.65
CA ARG A 419 10.55 16.02 9.12
C ARG A 419 9.22 16.18 9.84
N SER A 420 8.84 17.43 10.07
CA SER A 420 7.57 17.81 10.69
C SER A 420 6.91 18.93 9.88
N THR A 421 5.70 18.66 9.40
CA THR A 421 4.88 19.61 8.64
C THR A 421 3.62 19.89 9.45
N VAL A 422 3.21 21.16 9.55
CA VAL A 422 1.93 21.51 10.18
C VAL A 422 0.80 21.16 9.21
N PHE A 423 0.23 19.96 9.36
CA PHE A 423 -0.84 19.45 8.53
C PHE A 423 -2.13 20.28 8.68
N ALA A 424 -2.49 20.59 9.93
CA ALA A 424 -3.61 21.48 10.19
C ALA A 424 -3.34 22.37 11.41
N ASP A 425 -3.20 23.66 11.16
CA ASP A 425 -3.06 24.69 12.17
C ASP A 425 -4.42 25.14 12.74
N ARG A 426 -4.41 26.05 13.72
CA ARG A 426 -5.60 26.74 14.21
C ARG A 426 -6.72 25.80 14.69
N MET A 427 -6.33 24.78 15.44
CA MET A 427 -7.24 23.85 16.09
C MET A 427 -7.52 24.30 17.52
N THR A 428 -8.72 24.00 18.01
CA THR A 428 -9.10 24.24 19.40
C THR A 428 -8.37 23.28 20.32
N PHE A 429 -8.65 21.99 20.30
CA PHE A 429 -7.99 20.98 21.14
C PHE A 429 -8.09 19.58 20.52
N PRO A 430 -7.30 19.29 19.47
CA PRO A 430 -7.39 18.02 18.75
C PRO A 430 -6.97 16.85 19.68
N MET A 431 -7.82 15.82 19.74
CA MET A 431 -7.66 14.67 20.64
C MET A 431 -8.01 13.38 19.91
N GLY A 432 -7.02 12.86 19.17
CA GLY A 432 -7.12 11.64 18.39
C GLY A 432 -7.45 11.91 16.93
N GLY A 433 -7.36 10.87 16.12
CA GLY A 433 -7.71 10.93 14.72
C GLY A 433 -7.53 9.59 14.03
N VAL A 434 -8.13 9.44 12.85
CA VAL A 434 -7.92 8.27 12.00
C VAL A 434 -7.79 8.69 10.56
N TRP A 435 -6.78 8.15 9.89
CA TRP A 435 -6.67 8.27 8.45
C TRP A 435 -7.63 7.29 7.76
N HIS A 436 -8.50 7.81 6.91
CA HIS A 436 -9.43 6.96 6.16
C HIS A 436 -9.71 7.53 4.77
N ARG A 437 -9.44 6.72 3.73
CA ARG A 437 -9.79 7.06 2.33
C ARG A 437 -9.31 8.46 1.89
N GLY A 438 -8.05 8.77 2.18
CA GLY A 438 -7.39 10.01 1.73
C GLY A 438 -7.76 11.24 2.56
N SER A 439 -8.21 11.08 3.79
CA SER A 439 -8.50 12.20 4.68
C SER A 439 -8.24 11.80 6.13
N LEU A 440 -7.85 12.79 6.94
CA LEU A 440 -7.74 12.65 8.38
C LEU A 440 -9.06 13.09 9.03
N TYR A 441 -9.65 12.20 9.83
CA TYR A 441 -10.86 12.50 10.61
C TYR A 441 -10.49 12.72 12.07
N VAL A 442 -10.76 13.91 12.61
CA VAL A 442 -10.25 14.35 13.92
C VAL A 442 -11.36 14.87 14.81
N ALA A 443 -11.33 14.49 16.08
CA ALA A 443 -12.10 15.14 17.13
C ALA A 443 -11.34 16.35 17.66
N SER A 444 -11.90 17.55 17.49
CA SER A 444 -11.38 18.79 18.06
C SER A 444 -12.56 19.67 18.47
N PRO A 445 -12.89 19.74 19.77
CA PRO A 445 -14.14 20.31 20.24
C PRO A 445 -14.27 21.78 19.82
N PRO A 446 -15.45 22.24 19.38
CA PRO A 446 -16.75 21.57 19.51
C PRO A 446 -17.11 20.65 18.33
N SER A 447 -16.15 20.22 17.50
CA SER A 447 -16.43 19.62 16.19
C SER A 447 -15.67 18.32 15.87
N ILE A 448 -16.27 17.50 15.01
CA ILE A 448 -15.61 16.44 14.26
C ILE A 448 -15.24 16.98 12.89
N TRP A 449 -13.96 16.91 12.55
CA TRP A 449 -13.39 17.44 11.31
C TRP A 449 -13.07 16.31 10.33
N LYS A 450 -13.23 16.61 9.05
CA LYS A 450 -12.56 15.93 7.94
C LYS A 450 -11.56 16.91 7.34
N LEU A 451 -10.29 16.53 7.35
CA LEU A 451 -9.17 17.29 6.85
C LEU A 451 -8.58 16.53 5.67
N THR A 452 -8.52 17.16 4.51
CA THR A 452 -8.03 16.56 3.27
C THR A 452 -6.91 17.43 2.73
N ASP A 453 -5.84 16.78 2.30
CA ASP A 453 -4.74 17.35 1.53
C ASP A 453 -4.94 16.85 0.09
N THR A 454 -5.35 17.74 -0.82
CA THR A 454 -5.70 17.36 -2.19
C THR A 454 -4.53 17.33 -3.17
N ASP A 455 -3.37 17.89 -2.79
CA ASP A 455 -2.18 17.95 -3.62
C ASP A 455 -0.95 17.21 -3.05
N ASP A 456 -1.11 16.56 -1.89
CA ASP A 456 -0.12 15.74 -1.19
C ASP A 456 1.12 16.56 -0.75
N ASP A 457 0.93 17.85 -0.42
CA ASP A 457 2.00 18.76 0.02
C ASP A 457 2.29 18.68 1.54
N GLY A 458 1.51 17.88 2.28
CA GLY A 458 1.61 17.72 3.72
C GLY A 458 0.76 18.70 4.52
N VAL A 459 -0.11 19.48 3.87
CA VAL A 459 -1.02 20.46 4.48
C VAL A 459 -2.47 20.21 4.05
N ALA A 460 -3.38 20.21 5.01
CA ALA A 460 -4.81 20.11 4.73
C ALA A 460 -5.35 21.42 4.13
N ASP A 461 -5.59 21.43 2.83
CA ASP A 461 -6.17 22.52 2.06
C ASP A 461 -7.71 22.52 2.07
N GLU A 462 -8.31 21.35 2.27
CA GLU A 462 -9.75 21.20 2.50
C GLU A 462 -10.06 20.86 3.96
N ARG A 463 -10.88 21.71 4.61
CA ARG A 463 -11.33 21.52 5.99
C ARG A 463 -12.84 21.54 6.09
N GLN A 464 -13.42 20.42 6.48
CA GLN A 464 -14.87 20.25 6.57
C GLN A 464 -15.27 19.84 8.00
N ILE A 465 -16.25 20.54 8.56
CA ILE A 465 -16.94 20.11 9.78
C ILE A 465 -18.00 19.07 9.41
N LEU A 466 -17.93 17.88 10.00
CA LEU A 466 -18.90 16.80 9.81
C LEU A 466 -20.04 16.86 10.83
N VAL A 467 -19.66 17.04 12.10
CA VAL A 467 -20.58 17.10 13.25
C VAL A 467 -20.03 18.17 14.19
N ASP A 468 -20.92 18.92 14.84
CA ASP A 468 -20.55 20.08 15.65
C ASP A 468 -21.48 20.25 16.85
N HIS A 469 -21.20 21.26 17.68
CA HIS A 469 -21.95 21.65 18.88
C HIS A 469 -21.82 20.63 20.03
N PHE A 470 -20.63 20.05 20.19
CA PHE A 470 -20.24 19.35 21.42
C PHE A 470 -19.87 20.36 22.51
N GLY A 471 -20.34 20.14 23.73
CA GLY A 471 -19.96 20.94 24.89
C GLY A 471 -18.54 20.59 25.35
N TYR A 472 -17.79 21.59 25.81
CA TYR A 472 -16.49 21.39 26.45
C TYR A 472 -16.10 22.61 27.30
N THR A 473 -15.15 22.45 28.21
CA THR A 473 -14.66 23.55 29.06
C THR A 473 -13.17 23.87 28.89
N GLY A 474 -12.51 23.22 27.93
CA GLY A 474 -11.06 23.30 27.72
C GLY A 474 -10.24 22.28 28.51
N ASN A 475 -10.89 21.35 29.22
CA ASN A 475 -10.22 20.15 29.75
C ASN A 475 -10.30 19.00 28.72
N ALA A 476 -9.58 17.91 28.97
CA ALA A 476 -9.59 16.72 28.12
C ALA A 476 -10.85 15.84 28.29
N ALA A 477 -11.83 16.22 29.13
CA ALA A 477 -13.08 15.48 29.30
C ALA A 477 -14.10 15.88 28.22
N SER A 478 -13.78 15.63 26.96
CA SER A 478 -14.47 16.14 25.77
C SER A 478 -14.55 15.04 24.70
N ILE A 479 -14.78 15.41 23.44
CA ILE A 479 -14.75 14.47 22.32
C ILE A 479 -13.34 13.95 22.02
N HIS A 480 -13.25 12.65 21.72
CA HIS A 480 -12.01 11.95 21.34
C HIS A 480 -12.22 11.03 20.14
N GLY A 481 -11.21 10.90 19.28
CA GLY A 481 -11.24 10.08 18.06
C GLY A 481 -10.93 10.91 16.81
N CYS A 482 -11.31 10.48 15.60
CA CYS A 482 -12.25 9.40 15.29
C CYS A 482 -11.58 8.02 15.20
N PHE A 483 -12.43 6.98 15.11
CA PHE A 483 -12.05 5.59 14.91
C PHE A 483 -12.85 5.02 13.73
N VAL A 484 -12.32 4.05 12.99
CA VAL A 484 -13.02 3.40 11.87
C VAL A 484 -13.45 2.00 12.26
N GLY A 485 -14.75 1.71 12.13
CA GLY A 485 -15.27 0.36 12.28
C GLY A 485 -15.24 -0.45 10.97
N PRO A 486 -15.29 -1.80 11.04
CA PRO A 486 -15.34 -2.67 9.87
C PRO A 486 -16.64 -2.50 9.04
N ASP A 487 -17.66 -1.85 9.60
CA ASP A 487 -18.90 -1.46 8.93
C ASP A 487 -18.75 -0.16 8.09
N GLY A 488 -17.54 0.39 8.03
CA GLY A 488 -17.20 1.60 7.29
C GLY A 488 -17.79 2.87 7.90
N ARG A 489 -18.13 2.85 9.19
CA ARG A 489 -18.55 4.04 9.94
C ARG A 489 -17.38 4.64 10.71
N LEU A 490 -17.46 5.95 10.92
CA LEU A 490 -16.62 6.66 11.88
C LEU A 490 -17.28 6.59 13.25
N TYR A 491 -16.48 6.41 14.30
CA TYR A 491 -16.86 6.41 15.70
C TYR A 491 -16.07 7.47 16.45
N TRP A 492 -16.64 8.05 17.51
CA TRP A 492 -15.93 8.95 18.43
C TRP A 492 -16.60 8.96 19.80
N CYS A 493 -15.79 9.19 20.83
CA CYS A 493 -16.25 9.34 22.19
C CYS A 493 -16.69 10.78 22.43
N ASP A 494 -17.65 10.98 23.34
CA ASP A 494 -18.08 12.28 23.85
C ASP A 494 -18.13 12.25 25.37
N GLY A 495 -17.56 13.28 25.99
CA GLY A 495 -17.50 13.46 27.44
C GLY A 495 -18.78 14.04 28.02
N TYR A 496 -18.79 14.23 29.33
CA TYR A 496 -20.00 14.56 30.08
C TYR A 496 -20.62 15.94 29.81
N HIS A 497 -19.99 16.76 28.99
CA HIS A 497 -20.44 18.13 28.74
C HIS A 497 -21.67 18.20 27.81
N GLY A 498 -22.03 17.07 27.18
CA GLY A 498 -23.23 16.94 26.36
C GLY A 498 -23.11 17.62 25.00
N HIS A 499 -24.19 17.58 24.23
CA HIS A 499 -24.21 18.04 22.84
C HIS A 499 -25.56 18.66 22.46
N GLU A 500 -25.57 19.49 21.41
CA GLU A 500 -26.79 20.02 20.80
C GLU A 500 -26.69 20.07 19.27
N PHE A 501 -26.98 18.95 18.61
CA PHE A 501 -26.95 18.84 17.16
C PHE A 501 -28.15 19.50 16.51
N ARG A 502 -27.90 20.10 15.33
CA ARG A 502 -28.90 20.78 14.52
C ARG A 502 -28.88 20.31 13.08
N ASP A 503 -30.03 20.37 12.40
CA ASP A 503 -30.10 20.21 10.95
C ASP A 503 -29.71 21.50 10.22
N LYS A 504 -29.71 21.46 8.87
CA LYS A 504 -29.37 22.61 8.02
C LYS A 504 -30.34 23.79 8.16
N ASP A 505 -31.55 23.54 8.65
CA ASP A 505 -32.58 24.56 8.90
C ASP A 505 -32.48 25.13 10.34
N GLY A 506 -31.53 24.63 11.15
CA GLY A 506 -31.26 25.05 12.52
C GLY A 506 -32.10 24.35 13.59
N ASN A 507 -32.94 23.39 13.22
CA ASN A 507 -33.77 22.64 14.17
C ASN A 507 -32.91 21.67 14.98
N VAL A 508 -33.16 21.58 16.28
CA VAL A 508 -32.46 20.63 17.16
C VAL A 508 -32.85 19.19 16.78
N THR A 509 -31.87 18.38 16.38
CA THR A 509 -32.05 16.96 16.04
C THR A 509 -31.67 16.03 17.18
N SER A 510 -30.74 16.46 18.05
CA SER A 510 -30.34 15.74 19.26
C SER A 510 -29.81 16.73 20.29
N LYS A 511 -30.25 16.63 21.55
CA LYS A 511 -29.73 17.41 22.67
C LYS A 511 -29.71 16.55 23.93
N ARG A 512 -28.53 16.33 24.51
CA ARG A 512 -28.34 15.48 25.69
C ARG A 512 -27.24 16.01 26.60
N GLU A 513 -27.26 15.59 27.86
CA GLU A 513 -26.28 16.01 28.90
C GLU A 513 -25.25 14.93 29.26
N GLY A 514 -25.33 13.76 28.62
CA GLY A 514 -24.52 12.59 28.93
C GLY A 514 -23.25 12.42 28.11
N SER A 515 -22.54 11.33 28.40
CA SER A 515 -21.42 10.84 27.60
C SER A 515 -21.91 9.73 26.67
N TYR A 516 -21.35 9.69 25.47
CA TYR A 516 -21.82 8.79 24.41
C TYR A 516 -20.65 8.27 23.58
N LEU A 517 -20.85 7.10 22.98
CA LEU A 517 -20.13 6.72 21.78
C LEU A 517 -21.06 7.02 20.60
N PHE A 518 -20.59 7.83 19.67
CA PHE A 518 -21.32 8.17 18.45
C PHE A 518 -20.79 7.42 17.24
N SER A 519 -21.57 7.42 16.16
CA SER A 519 -21.05 7.08 14.85
C SER A 519 -21.75 7.82 13.72
N CYS A 520 -21.07 8.02 12.59
CA CYS A 520 -21.63 8.52 11.33
C CYS A 520 -21.02 7.83 10.11
N ARG A 521 -21.55 8.13 8.92
CA ARG A 521 -20.87 7.82 7.67
C ARG A 521 -19.71 8.80 7.45
N PRO A 522 -18.65 8.43 6.70
CA PRO A 522 -17.50 9.31 6.47
C PRO A 522 -17.82 10.66 5.80
N ASP A 523 -18.99 10.80 5.19
CA ASP A 523 -19.49 12.07 4.63
C ASP A 523 -20.26 12.94 5.65
N GLY A 524 -20.28 12.53 6.93
CA GLY A 524 -21.00 13.20 8.02
C GLY A 524 -22.49 12.87 8.10
N THR A 525 -23.02 12.03 7.20
CA THR A 525 -24.44 11.66 7.21
C THR A 525 -24.75 10.57 8.25
N ASP A 526 -26.03 10.43 8.60
CA ASP A 526 -26.52 9.33 9.45
C ASP A 526 -25.82 9.26 10.81
N VAL A 527 -25.75 10.39 11.53
CA VAL A 527 -25.22 10.48 12.90
C VAL A 527 -26.12 9.69 13.87
N ARG A 528 -25.53 8.78 14.65
CA ARG A 528 -26.24 7.89 15.58
C ARG A 528 -25.55 7.84 16.93
N HIS A 529 -26.35 7.67 17.98
CA HIS A 529 -25.84 7.24 19.28
C HIS A 529 -25.63 5.73 19.18
N PHE A 530 -24.40 5.27 19.33
CA PHE A 530 -24.12 3.84 19.42
C PHE A 530 -24.54 3.30 20.78
N CYS A 531 -24.14 4.01 21.85
CA CYS A 531 -24.53 3.74 23.23
C CYS A 531 -24.22 4.98 24.09
N GLY A 532 -24.54 4.94 25.38
CA GLY A 532 -24.23 6.07 26.26
C GLY A 532 -24.44 5.78 27.73
N GLY A 533 -24.26 6.79 28.55
CA GLY A 533 -24.40 6.66 29.99
C GLY A 533 -23.81 7.88 30.69
N GLY A 534 -23.82 7.87 32.02
CA GLY A 534 -23.37 9.03 32.76
C GLY A 534 -21.91 9.00 33.17
N MET A 535 -21.04 8.22 32.52
CA MET A 535 -19.58 8.24 32.71
C MET A 535 -19.00 9.64 32.44
N ASP A 536 -17.81 9.97 32.96
CA ASP A 536 -17.27 11.33 32.77
C ASP A 536 -16.50 11.51 31.45
N ASN A 537 -15.51 10.67 31.18
CA ASN A 537 -14.62 10.88 30.03
C ASN A 537 -14.22 9.56 29.36
N PRO A 538 -15.05 9.05 28.43
CA PRO A 538 -14.64 8.02 27.48
C PRO A 538 -13.59 8.59 26.52
N VAL A 539 -12.48 7.89 26.33
CA VAL A 539 -11.32 8.41 25.59
C VAL A 539 -11.18 7.71 24.26
N GLU A 540 -10.76 6.45 24.26
CA GLU A 540 -10.45 5.75 23.01
C GLU A 540 -11.13 4.40 22.93
N VAL A 541 -11.48 4.00 21.70
CA VAL A 541 -12.03 2.68 21.42
C VAL A 541 -11.24 2.03 20.29
N ASP A 542 -11.13 0.70 20.37
CA ASP A 542 -10.70 -0.12 19.26
C ASP A 542 -11.63 -1.34 19.12
N LEU A 543 -11.65 -1.94 17.93
CA LEU A 543 -12.63 -2.95 17.55
C LEU A 543 -11.98 -4.33 17.38
N THR A 544 -12.68 -5.36 17.87
CA THR A 544 -12.37 -6.76 17.52
C THR A 544 -12.80 -7.07 16.07
N ASP A 545 -12.38 -8.21 15.53
CA ASP A 545 -12.77 -8.62 14.18
C ASP A 545 -14.28 -8.92 14.08
N GLU A 546 -14.91 -9.26 15.20
CA GLU A 546 -16.38 -9.39 15.29
C GLU A 546 -17.09 -8.06 15.51
N ALA A 547 -16.37 -6.93 15.42
CA ALA A 547 -16.86 -5.59 15.65
C ALA A 547 -17.37 -5.32 17.09
N ASP A 548 -16.89 -6.09 18.08
CA ASP A 548 -17.06 -5.71 19.48
C ASP A 548 -16.20 -4.46 19.77
N VAL A 549 -16.81 -3.43 20.34
CA VAL A 549 -16.13 -2.15 20.61
C VAL A 549 -15.59 -2.16 22.03
N ILE A 550 -14.28 -2.12 22.20
CA ILE A 550 -13.61 -2.10 23.50
C ILE A 550 -12.92 -0.76 23.67
N GLY A 551 -13.04 -0.12 24.83
CA GLY A 551 -12.41 1.18 25.02
C GLY A 551 -12.22 1.63 26.45
N THR A 552 -11.46 2.71 26.62
CA THR A 552 -11.08 3.29 27.90
C THR A 552 -12.08 4.34 28.36
N VAL A 553 -12.38 4.33 29.66
CA VAL A 553 -13.29 5.28 30.29
C VAL A 553 -12.71 5.75 31.62
N ASN A 554 -12.53 7.06 31.76
CA ASN A 554 -12.25 7.66 33.06
C ASN A 554 -13.53 7.86 33.86
N ILE A 555 -13.46 7.52 35.14
CA ILE A 555 -14.53 7.73 36.12
C ILE A 555 -15.86 7.09 35.63
N LEU A 556 -15.83 5.77 35.47
CA LEU A 556 -17.06 4.98 35.32
C LEU A 556 -17.82 4.90 36.66
N PHE A 557 -17.08 4.97 37.78
CA PHE A 557 -17.62 5.10 39.13
C PHE A 557 -16.86 6.20 39.89
N THR A 558 -17.51 6.84 40.88
CA THR A 558 -16.88 7.89 41.73
C THR A 558 -16.63 7.48 43.17
N ARG A 559 -17.30 6.44 43.67
CA ARG A 559 -17.20 5.99 45.08
C ARG A 559 -17.19 4.46 45.17
N PRO A 560 -16.02 3.82 45.11
CA PRO A 560 -14.70 4.41 44.83
C PRO A 560 -14.58 4.91 43.38
N ARG A 561 -13.65 5.86 43.13
CA ARG A 561 -13.32 6.29 41.76
C ARG A 561 -12.70 5.11 41.01
N SER A 562 -13.15 4.88 39.78
CA SER A 562 -12.65 3.80 38.95
C SER A 562 -12.59 4.23 37.48
N ASP A 563 -11.40 4.10 36.91
CA ASP A 563 -11.08 4.26 35.51
C ASP A 563 -10.97 2.83 34.91
N CYS A 564 -11.60 2.59 33.77
CA CYS A 564 -11.95 1.24 33.32
C CYS A 564 -11.64 0.98 31.86
N LEU A 565 -11.54 -0.31 31.52
CA LEU A 565 -11.79 -0.82 30.18
C LEU A 565 -13.24 -1.28 30.08
N VAL A 566 -13.92 -0.92 29.00
CA VAL A 566 -15.36 -1.14 28.81
C VAL A 566 -15.61 -1.80 27.47
N HIS A 567 -16.50 -2.80 27.46
CA HIS A 567 -17.09 -3.32 26.23
C HIS A 567 -18.35 -2.53 25.93
N TRP A 568 -18.26 -1.67 24.91
CA TRP A 568 -19.32 -0.80 24.41
C TRP A 568 -20.30 -1.61 23.56
N GLN A 569 -21.47 -1.89 24.12
CA GLN A 569 -22.52 -2.63 23.44
C GLN A 569 -23.53 -1.68 22.82
N TYR A 570 -23.98 -1.99 21.61
CA TYR A 570 -25.00 -1.20 20.92
C TYR A 570 -26.26 -1.04 21.77
N GLY A 571 -26.70 0.20 21.98
CA GLY A 571 -27.82 0.55 22.86
C GLY A 571 -27.55 0.38 24.36
N GLY A 572 -26.32 0.03 24.74
CA GLY A 572 -25.90 -0.15 26.12
C GLY A 572 -26.02 1.12 26.95
N VAL A 573 -26.32 0.95 28.24
CA VAL A 573 -26.40 2.04 29.21
C VAL A 573 -25.41 1.79 30.35
N TYR A 574 -24.51 2.75 30.54
CA TYR A 574 -23.42 2.65 31.52
C TYR A 574 -23.72 3.51 32.75
N PRO A 575 -23.25 3.08 33.94
CA PRO A 575 -23.49 3.79 35.19
C PRO A 575 -22.81 5.16 35.21
N HIS A 576 -23.07 5.87 36.31
CA HIS A 576 -22.67 7.24 36.59
C HIS A 576 -23.75 8.27 36.17
N ARG A 577 -23.77 9.43 36.84
CA ARG A 577 -24.75 10.55 36.76
C ARG A 577 -26.23 10.17 36.52
N GLU A 578 -27.00 10.03 37.59
CA GLU A 578 -28.43 9.62 37.55
C GLU A 578 -29.30 10.42 36.56
N ARG A 579 -29.11 11.73 36.46
CA ARG A 579 -29.87 12.60 35.53
C ARG A 579 -29.69 12.20 34.06
N VAL A 580 -28.50 11.75 33.67
CA VAL A 580 -28.22 11.29 32.29
C VAL A 580 -28.95 9.97 32.01
N LEU A 581 -29.05 9.11 33.02
CA LEU A 581 -29.72 7.80 32.89
C LEU A 581 -31.23 7.95 32.62
N GLU A 582 -31.84 9.05 33.06
CA GLU A 582 -33.26 9.36 32.79
C GLU A 582 -33.54 9.60 31.30
N GLU A 583 -32.53 10.00 30.51
CA GLU A 583 -32.66 10.24 29.08
C GLU A 583 -32.57 8.96 28.22
N LEU A 584 -32.18 7.84 28.84
CA LEU A 584 -31.86 6.57 28.18
C LEU A 584 -32.93 5.51 28.44
N ARG A 585 -33.16 4.65 27.45
CA ARG A 585 -34.10 3.53 27.59
C ARG A 585 -33.39 2.35 28.23
N LEU A 586 -33.77 2.00 29.45
CA LEU A 586 -33.27 0.83 30.16
C LEU A 586 -34.16 -0.39 29.88
N SER A 587 -33.59 -1.42 29.26
CA SER A 587 -34.23 -2.74 29.07
C SER A 587 -33.73 -3.80 30.06
N GLY A 588 -32.76 -3.46 30.91
CA GLY A 588 -32.11 -4.35 31.85
C GLY A 588 -31.20 -3.61 32.83
N ASN A 589 -30.22 -4.32 33.41
CA ASN A 589 -29.23 -3.73 34.31
C ASN A 589 -28.25 -2.82 33.55
N LEU A 590 -27.66 -1.87 34.28
CA LEU A 590 -26.54 -1.06 33.77
C LEU A 590 -25.33 -1.96 33.45
N LEU A 591 -24.62 -1.65 32.38
CA LEU A 591 -23.44 -2.38 31.94
C LEU A 591 -22.20 -1.95 32.75
N GLY A 592 -21.43 -2.93 33.22
CA GLY A 592 -20.22 -2.71 34.00
C GLY A 592 -18.93 -2.74 33.17
N PRO A 593 -17.78 -2.51 33.82
CA PRO A 593 -16.49 -2.59 33.16
C PRO A 593 -16.11 -4.03 32.78
N VAL A 594 -15.29 -4.17 31.74
CA VAL A 594 -14.53 -5.40 31.44
C VAL A 594 -13.37 -5.53 32.43
N HIS A 595 -12.72 -4.41 32.74
CA HIS A 595 -11.61 -4.32 33.69
C HIS A 595 -11.63 -3.02 34.47
N ASP A 596 -11.30 -3.08 35.77
CA ASP A 596 -11.16 -1.92 36.64
C ASP A 596 -9.67 -1.68 36.93
N PHE A 597 -9.13 -0.58 36.40
CA PHE A 597 -7.73 -0.21 36.63
C PHE A 597 -7.53 0.55 37.96
N GLY A 598 -8.60 0.93 38.64
CA GLY A 598 -8.57 1.83 39.79
C GLY A 598 -8.47 3.29 39.36
N HIS A 599 -7.70 4.11 40.09
CA HIS A 599 -7.56 5.54 39.79
C HIS A 599 -6.22 5.80 39.09
N VAL A 600 -6.23 5.77 37.76
CA VAL A 600 -5.01 5.77 36.93
C VAL A 600 -5.01 6.84 35.84
N ALA A 601 -6.16 7.46 35.59
CA ALA A 601 -6.41 8.31 34.42
C ALA A 601 -6.04 7.58 33.12
N VAL A 602 -6.91 6.67 32.67
CA VAL A 602 -6.71 6.00 31.38
C VAL A 602 -6.82 7.00 30.24
N SER A 603 -5.97 6.89 29.24
CA SER A 603 -6.01 7.76 28.05
C SER A 603 -6.24 6.90 26.82
N GLY A 604 -5.26 6.75 25.93
CA GLY A 604 -5.40 5.94 24.74
C GLY A 604 -5.34 4.42 24.93
N THR A 605 -5.84 3.71 23.91
CA THR A 605 -5.81 2.25 23.79
C THR A 605 -5.73 1.79 22.35
N ALA A 606 -5.02 0.70 22.10
CA ALA A 606 -4.97 0.05 20.79
C ALA A 606 -5.02 -1.47 20.93
N ARG A 607 -5.71 -2.12 19.99
CA ARG A 607 -5.63 -3.56 19.76
C ARG A 607 -4.39 -3.85 18.92
N TYR A 608 -3.56 -4.76 19.41
CA TYR A 608 -2.37 -5.22 18.71
C TYR A 608 -2.75 -6.35 17.73
N ARG A 609 -2.59 -6.10 16.43
CA ARG A 609 -3.14 -6.94 15.35
C ARG A 609 -2.10 -7.76 14.62
N SER A 610 -0.90 -7.24 14.43
CA SER A 610 0.11 -7.81 13.54
C SER A 610 0.63 -9.16 14.03
N GLY A 611 0.80 -9.30 15.34
CA GLY A 611 1.46 -10.46 15.93
C GLY A 611 2.97 -10.51 15.65
N VAL A 612 3.59 -9.45 15.11
CA VAL A 612 5.01 -9.42 14.75
C VAL A 612 5.94 -9.50 15.96
N ILE A 613 5.72 -8.67 16.99
CA ILE A 613 6.43 -8.73 18.29
C ILE A 613 6.27 -10.13 18.92
N ASP A 614 5.02 -10.56 19.11
CA ASP A 614 4.68 -11.90 19.60
C ASP A 614 3.25 -12.27 19.17
N HIS A 615 3.12 -13.27 18.28
CA HIS A 615 1.83 -13.74 17.78
C HIS A 615 0.86 -14.19 18.88
N ARG A 616 1.37 -14.60 20.06
CA ARG A 616 0.51 -14.99 21.19
C ARG A 616 -0.20 -13.79 21.82
N TRP A 617 0.27 -12.58 21.53
CA TRP A 617 -0.33 -11.36 22.04
C TRP A 617 -1.30 -10.74 21.04
N GLN A 618 -1.42 -11.31 19.84
CA GLN A 618 -2.41 -10.90 18.87
C GLN A 618 -3.78 -10.80 19.54
N ASP A 619 -4.47 -9.68 19.31
CA ASP A 619 -5.76 -9.31 19.89
C ASP A 619 -5.75 -8.89 21.36
N ASN A 620 -4.58 -8.83 21.99
CA ASN A 620 -4.45 -8.11 23.24
C ASN A 620 -4.57 -6.60 23.01
N TYR A 621 -5.08 -5.92 24.01
CA TYR A 621 -5.17 -4.48 24.04
C TYR A 621 -3.99 -3.90 24.81
N PHE A 622 -3.50 -2.76 24.39
CA PHE A 622 -2.61 -1.92 25.19
C PHE A 622 -3.40 -0.72 25.67
N ALA A 623 -3.26 -0.37 26.95
CA ALA A 623 -3.92 0.77 27.54
C ALA A 623 -2.91 1.65 28.27
N THR A 624 -2.99 2.95 28.03
CA THR A 624 -2.13 3.95 28.67
C THR A 624 -2.73 4.37 30.01
N GLN A 625 -1.88 4.45 31.04
CA GLN A 625 -2.21 4.91 32.39
C GLN A 625 -1.45 6.21 32.66
N PHE A 626 -2.10 7.34 32.33
CA PHE A 626 -1.49 8.67 32.34
C PHE A 626 -0.84 9.01 33.68
N ASN A 627 -1.56 8.86 34.80
CA ASN A 627 -1.04 9.25 36.12
C ASN A 627 0.01 8.29 36.67
N GLN A 628 0.04 7.04 36.21
CA GLN A 628 1.03 6.06 36.68
C GLN A 628 2.30 6.02 35.83
N GLY A 629 2.31 6.66 34.65
CA GLY A 629 3.45 6.58 33.73
C GLY A 629 3.62 5.18 33.15
N ARG A 630 2.51 4.45 32.90
CA ARG A 630 2.53 3.03 32.50
C ARG A 630 1.74 2.77 31.22
N ILE A 631 2.17 1.76 30.49
CA ILE A 631 1.36 1.09 29.49
C ILE A 631 1.18 -0.35 29.95
N VAL A 632 -0.06 -0.81 29.95
CA VAL A 632 -0.42 -2.17 30.35
C VAL A 632 -0.98 -2.92 29.16
N ARG A 633 -0.61 -4.19 29.06
CA ARG A 633 -1.21 -5.13 28.13
C ARG A 633 -2.40 -5.80 28.81
N VAL A 634 -3.52 -5.87 28.13
CA VAL A 634 -4.78 -6.43 28.59
C VAL A 634 -5.15 -7.57 27.66
N GLU A 635 -5.16 -8.78 28.21
CA GLU A 635 -5.62 -9.98 27.52
C GLU A 635 -7.12 -10.16 27.78
N LEU A 636 -7.90 -10.35 26.72
CA LEU A 636 -9.35 -10.47 26.80
C LEU A 636 -9.80 -11.93 26.60
N ASP A 637 -10.63 -12.40 27.53
CA ASP A 637 -11.28 -13.72 27.46
C ASP A 637 -12.79 -13.55 27.36
N ARG A 638 -13.45 -14.23 26.41
CA ARG A 638 -14.91 -14.18 26.33
C ARG A 638 -15.55 -14.78 27.59
N ARG A 639 -16.47 -14.03 28.19
CA ARG A 639 -17.25 -14.43 29.36
C ARG A 639 -18.71 -14.03 29.21
N GLY A 640 -19.55 -14.98 28.83
CA GLY A 640 -20.96 -14.73 28.55
C GLY A 640 -21.11 -13.83 27.32
N SER A 641 -21.83 -12.71 27.46
CA SER A 641 -22.03 -11.71 26.40
C SER A 641 -21.03 -10.55 26.45
N SER A 642 -19.95 -10.69 27.22
CA SER A 642 -18.89 -9.68 27.36
C SER A 642 -17.54 -10.38 27.53
N PHE A 643 -16.55 -9.67 28.04
CA PHE A 643 -15.20 -10.15 28.27
C PHE A 643 -14.84 -10.07 29.76
N SER A 644 -13.92 -10.93 30.18
CA SER A 644 -13.03 -10.69 31.31
C SER A 644 -11.66 -10.30 30.80
N ALA A 645 -10.90 -9.61 31.63
CA ALA A 645 -9.57 -9.15 31.28
C ALA A 645 -8.50 -9.61 32.27
N ILE A 646 -7.28 -9.78 31.77
CA ILE A 646 -6.07 -9.97 32.57
C ILE A 646 -5.08 -8.86 32.21
N GLU A 647 -4.79 -8.02 33.19
CA GLU A 647 -3.79 -6.95 33.07
C GLU A 647 -2.38 -7.48 33.33
N ARG A 648 -1.44 -7.07 32.46
CA ARG A 648 0.00 -7.30 32.60
C ARG A 648 0.71 -5.98 32.37
N GLN A 649 1.61 -5.59 33.28
CA GLN A 649 2.48 -4.45 33.02
C GLN A 649 3.32 -4.73 31.76
N PHE A 650 3.43 -3.73 30.88
CA PHE A 650 4.29 -3.79 29.70
C PHE A 650 5.42 -2.76 29.84
N LEU A 651 5.07 -1.48 29.87
CA LEU A 651 6.02 -0.38 30.02
C LEU A 651 5.73 0.40 31.30
N SER A 652 6.76 0.79 32.04
CA SER A 652 6.62 1.76 33.13
C SER A 652 7.79 2.74 33.19
N CYS A 653 7.49 4.00 33.51
CA CYS A 653 8.48 5.02 33.81
C CYS A 653 8.33 5.49 35.26
N ASN A 654 9.44 5.65 35.97
CA ASN A 654 9.45 6.21 37.33
C ASN A 654 9.53 7.75 37.32
N SER A 655 9.69 8.37 36.15
CA SER A 655 9.68 9.83 35.99
C SER A 655 8.27 10.38 36.24
N ARG A 656 8.18 11.47 37.01
CA ARG A 656 6.91 12.19 37.20
C ARG A 656 6.54 13.07 36.01
N ASP A 657 7.48 13.28 35.10
CA ASP A 657 7.30 14.13 33.92
C ASP A 657 6.88 13.32 32.69
N PHE A 658 6.80 11.98 32.81
CA PHE A 658 6.30 11.10 31.75
C PHE A 658 4.85 10.73 31.98
N HIS A 659 4.01 11.04 30.99
CA HIS A 659 2.60 10.68 30.97
C HIS A 659 2.23 10.10 29.60
N PRO A 660 2.06 8.77 29.47
CA PRO A 660 1.67 8.18 28.19
C PRO A 660 0.23 8.57 27.89
N THR A 661 0.02 9.14 26.70
CA THR A 661 -1.28 9.63 26.25
C THR A 661 -1.94 8.71 25.24
N ASP A 662 -1.15 7.99 24.43
CA ASP A 662 -1.64 7.14 23.37
C ASP A 662 -0.68 5.95 23.13
N VAL A 663 -1.16 4.93 22.42
CA VAL A 663 -0.40 3.77 21.97
C VAL A 663 -0.90 3.36 20.59
N LEU A 664 0.02 3.21 19.63
CA LEU A 664 -0.29 2.86 18.25
C LEU A 664 0.59 1.69 17.81
N GLU A 665 0.08 0.90 16.88
CA GLU A 665 0.83 -0.15 16.17
C GLU A 665 1.31 0.44 14.83
N ASP A 666 2.58 0.25 14.50
CA ASP A 666 3.17 0.72 13.23
C ASP A 666 3.19 -0.42 12.20
N ALA A 667 3.60 -0.15 10.96
CA ALA A 667 3.57 -1.09 9.85
C ALA A 667 4.49 -2.31 10.06
N ASP A 668 5.53 -2.19 10.89
CA ASP A 668 6.42 -3.28 11.29
C ASP A 668 5.92 -4.06 12.53
N GLY A 669 4.80 -3.64 13.13
CA GLY A 669 4.12 -4.28 14.25
C GLY A 669 4.29 -3.52 15.56
#